data_AF-A0A221W1C5-F1
#
_entry.id   AF-A0A221W1C5-F1
#
_cell.length_a   1.000
_cell.length_b   1.000
_cell.length_c   1.000
_cell.angle_alpha   90.00
_cell.angle_beta   90.00
_cell.angle_gamma   90.00
#
_symmetry.space_group_name_H-M   'P 1'
#
loop_
_entity.id
_entity.type
_entity.pdbx_description
1 polymer ?
#
loop_
_entity_poly.entity_id
_entity_poly.type
_entity_poly.pdbx_seq_one_letter_code
_entity_poly.pdbx_strand_id
1 'polypeptide(L)'
;MRRRVDAQGGTETAAGSDRPEAAGSSEDRRAAAGVSEVVAEESRPAAGPGRPVRRRGLGTTNHARRRAAPLRRVERTGIVEQADGQAAPSAGRARRAVGVTAVAALLLLAAGTSANAGDGPAAAPPVEDAPAASSAAEATLRTSIDPSAAPQAGFVTDSVTTQVAPGLELTEFDRFDPAGWIRGDVLTAELSESSLEPVYLHPGAVADRSPLSEQLAEAGAVAGVNGDFFDINATGAPLGVGIDDGELRHAPAAGHNLTAAFTEDRRAALTEVFLEARLTLPDGTVLAGSNLNSPVIARDGIGVFTPAWGSTSRATATAGATQVREVELVDGRVTAIRTAPGDGPIAEGTQLLLARDAGAAALASLTEGDVVDVALAPRADAADLAVAVGGNRVLVRDGEVQPVDNVAAHPRTAVGFSEDGSRFWLVSIDGRQSTSRGMTELELAHHLHSLGAHEALNLDGGGSSTLLARKVGDAEAEVRNSPSDGGERLVPNGLGLRTAEGSGRLTGFRVEPAVAGPDSARVLAGLSRRLDALGHDESGAPVSASPRWRVHRPGNGRVVDGVFVARDRADRVGETTVTAATGRIQGTTELDVLGRPVRLRGEVGRVTLSGAEVDSHVRVIGSDADGFSTWVEPEDLRLDYDEDVVRVDPDGDGFSVTALVDSGSTVLTATAGELTARIGVTVGTEQQVLDPLDSLDGWQATAFPAVVGSAISAADGRDGTPGIALDYRLTGTTATRAAYVNAVPRTELPEGTQRVGLWVNGDGNGAWLRLELRDGADSPAVLSLADSVDWTGWRYVETALPAGLAAPVRLHRFYVVETDRERQYEGRVVFDDLTAAVSPVAEVPPESPLPDAAVVVDDVLGPERGALRVAVVSDAQFTADDPEGPLVEQARRTLREAVAAEPDLVLINGDLVDRGTAPDFELARAILDEELGDRLPWYYLPGNHEVSGPGDTSEFEAVFGETHRRVDHDGIRLILLDSSRGTLRGGGFDQIEMLRAELDAAEDDRSVRGVLVALHHPTDDPGTAGNSQLGDRREAELLLDWLSEFEDASGKPTALVASHAGRFHADRVDGVSRLVNGNAGKSPSGPADQGGFTGWSVVRFQPGDREEPVRFELRPHVDELVVTAPERIGRHEDASVTALVRQDGREVPVAYPVGAAWSGSRSLHVVESDHPRDRPRPWHVASFDPATGTLAGLRRGEVELSVTVNGVTETVEVGVR
;
A
#
# COMPACT_ATOMS: atom_id res chain seq x y z
N MET A 1 -23.31 37.57 30.85
CA MET A 1 -23.72 38.82 31.55
C MET A 1 -24.65 38.50 32.72
N ARG A 2 -24.14 38.55 33.98
CA ARG A 2 -24.89 38.72 35.27
C ARG A 2 -25.97 37.67 35.69
N ARG A 3 -26.12 37.31 36.98
CA ARG A 3 -25.27 37.40 38.20
C ARG A 3 -26.00 36.75 39.41
N ARG A 4 -25.26 36.03 40.27
CA ARG A 4 -25.23 36.14 41.76
C ARG A 4 -24.06 35.25 42.28
N VAL A 5 -23.12 35.65 43.17
CA VAL A 5 -23.17 36.39 44.46
C VAL A 5 -23.67 35.48 45.59
N ASP A 6 -23.01 35.26 46.74
CA ASP A 6 -21.67 35.64 47.33
C ASP A 6 -21.33 34.57 48.44
N ALA A 7 -20.19 34.43 49.12
CA ALA A 7 -18.77 34.87 49.07
C ALA A 7 -18.20 35.19 50.49
N GLN A 8 -16.87 35.11 50.67
CA GLN A 8 -16.04 35.55 51.83
C GLN A 8 -15.97 34.74 53.15
N GLY A 9 -14.74 34.72 53.72
CA GLY A 9 -14.37 34.37 55.11
C GLY A 9 -13.05 33.56 55.20
N GLY A 10 -11.91 34.06 55.67
CA GLY A 10 -11.57 35.39 56.22
C GLY A 10 -10.04 35.66 56.27
N THR A 11 -9.62 36.81 56.82
CA THR A 11 -8.24 37.34 56.91
C THR A 11 -7.44 36.76 58.12
N GLU A 12 -6.12 36.89 58.32
CA GLU A 12 -5.15 38.03 58.40
C GLU A 12 -3.68 37.48 58.33
N THR A 13 -2.51 38.17 58.27
CA THR A 13 -2.05 39.59 58.30
C THR A 13 -0.56 39.69 57.82
N ALA A 14 -0.09 40.90 57.42
CA ALA A 14 1.32 41.36 57.26
C ALA A 14 2.21 40.64 56.19
N ALA A 15 2.97 41.28 55.27
CA ALA A 15 3.90 42.44 55.31
C ALA A 15 5.29 42.12 55.93
N GLY A 16 6.44 42.37 55.27
CA GLY A 16 6.68 42.84 53.89
C GLY A 16 8.18 43.09 53.56
N SER A 17 8.46 43.59 52.33
CA SER A 17 9.70 44.26 51.83
C SER A 17 11.08 43.56 51.85
N ASP A 18 11.58 43.30 50.62
CA ASP A 18 12.90 43.69 50.06
C ASP A 18 14.19 42.84 50.10
N ARG A 19 14.98 43.11 49.04
CA ARG A 19 16.28 42.60 48.51
C ARG A 19 17.51 43.25 49.24
N PRO A 20 18.84 43.00 48.94
CA PRO A 20 19.43 42.55 47.64
C PRO A 20 20.75 41.70 47.60
N GLU A 21 21.00 41.17 46.38
CA GLU A 21 22.24 41.06 45.56
C GLU A 21 23.68 40.73 46.08
N ALA A 22 24.42 40.01 45.19
CA ALA A 22 25.82 40.25 44.71
C ALA A 22 27.00 39.28 45.03
N ALA A 23 27.30 38.42 44.04
CA ALA A 23 28.61 38.17 43.35
C ALA A 23 29.88 37.58 44.06
N GLY A 24 30.63 36.71 43.34
CA GLY A 24 32.07 36.40 43.62
C GLY A 24 32.67 35.10 43.02
N SER A 25 33.53 35.24 41.99
CA SER A 25 34.65 34.41 41.43
C SER A 25 35.46 33.45 42.36
N SER A 26 36.28 32.47 41.92
CA SER A 26 36.58 31.83 40.60
C SER A 26 37.57 30.60 40.70
N GLU A 27 37.62 29.78 39.62
CA GLU A 27 38.82 29.14 38.97
C GLU A 27 39.59 27.84 39.43
N ASP A 28 39.78 26.96 38.41
CA ASP A 28 40.99 26.19 37.95
C ASP A 28 41.53 24.81 38.49
N ARG A 29 41.49 23.82 37.56
CA ARG A 29 42.57 22.90 37.06
C ARG A 29 43.05 21.55 37.70
N ARG A 30 42.82 20.48 36.89
CA ARG A 30 43.77 19.47 36.30
C ARG A 30 44.33 18.23 37.08
N ALA A 31 43.85 17.04 36.64
CA ALA A 31 44.55 16.03 35.77
C ALA A 31 45.26 14.74 36.30
N ALA A 32 45.08 13.66 35.50
CA ALA A 32 46.04 12.60 35.06
C ALA A 32 46.20 11.21 35.77
N ALA A 33 45.58 10.17 35.15
CA ALA A 33 46.14 8.91 34.57
C ALA A 33 46.91 7.81 35.39
N GLY A 34 46.68 6.51 35.06
CA GLY A 34 47.58 5.38 35.46
C GLY A 34 47.14 3.87 35.36
N VAL A 35 46.96 3.35 34.13
CA VAL A 35 47.26 2.01 33.49
C VAL A 35 47.65 0.68 34.26
N SER A 36 47.35 -0.48 33.62
CA SER A 36 47.99 -1.85 33.64
C SER A 36 47.70 -2.88 34.79
N GLU A 37 47.76 -4.24 34.64
CA GLU A 37 47.57 -5.19 33.50
C GLU A 37 47.54 -6.71 33.92
N VAL A 38 46.97 -7.58 33.04
CA VAL A 38 47.01 -9.08 32.80
C VAL A 38 47.50 -10.15 33.85
N VAL A 39 46.86 -11.35 33.89
CA VAL A 39 47.42 -12.75 33.72
C VAL A 39 46.62 -13.92 34.36
N ALA A 40 46.02 -14.76 33.49
CA ALA A 40 45.90 -16.25 33.38
C ALA A 40 45.60 -17.29 34.52
N GLU A 41 44.68 -18.22 34.16
CA GLU A 41 44.76 -19.72 34.16
C GLU A 41 44.24 -20.70 35.27
N GLU A 42 43.48 -21.70 34.74
CA GLU A 42 43.24 -23.13 35.05
C GLU A 42 42.70 -23.75 36.39
N SER A 43 41.44 -24.20 36.30
CA SER A 43 40.98 -25.61 36.54
C SER A 43 40.51 -26.14 37.94
N ARG A 44 39.17 -26.33 38.07
CA ARG A 44 38.34 -27.52 38.48
C ARG A 44 38.82 -28.53 39.57
N PRO A 45 37.93 -29.33 40.25
CA PRO A 45 36.54 -29.69 39.90
C PRO A 45 35.46 -29.82 41.04
N ALA A 46 34.19 -29.90 40.59
CA ALA A 46 33.08 -30.80 41.04
C ALA A 46 32.24 -30.62 42.35
N ALA A 47 30.92 -30.87 42.14
CA ALA A 47 29.86 -31.40 43.03
C ALA A 47 29.18 -30.49 44.09
N GLY A 48 27.84 -30.35 43.97
CA GLY A 48 26.91 -29.75 44.95
C GLY A 48 26.11 -30.82 45.73
N PRO A 49 24.77 -30.74 45.92
CA PRO A 49 23.77 -29.79 45.37
C PRO A 49 22.82 -29.12 46.42
N GLY A 50 21.91 -28.22 45.99
CA GLY A 50 20.76 -27.80 46.82
C GLY A 50 20.05 -26.49 46.41
N ARG A 51 18.78 -26.59 45.98
CA ARG A 51 17.78 -25.48 45.85
C ARG A 51 17.14 -25.18 47.25
N PRO A 52 16.29 -24.13 47.46
CA PRO A 52 15.71 -23.15 46.51
C PRO A 52 15.68 -21.64 46.92
N VAL A 53 15.66 -20.77 45.90
CA VAL A 53 14.80 -19.56 45.70
C VAL A 53 14.51 -18.58 46.87
N ARG A 54 14.96 -17.31 46.72
CA ARG A 54 14.07 -16.13 46.84
C ARG A 54 14.59 -14.87 46.10
N ARG A 55 13.65 -14.01 45.69
CA ARG A 55 13.78 -12.85 44.79
C ARG A 55 14.74 -11.74 45.24
N ARG A 56 15.46 -11.15 44.26
CA ARG A 56 15.67 -9.69 43.98
C ARG A 56 16.57 -9.57 42.73
N GLY A 57 16.50 -8.54 41.90
CA GLY A 57 15.58 -7.38 41.84
C GLY A 57 15.71 -6.66 40.48
N LEU A 58 14.86 -5.67 40.19
CA LEU A 58 14.88 -4.95 38.91
C LEU A 58 16.12 -4.05 38.77
N GLY A 59 16.60 -3.92 37.54
CA GLY A 59 17.43 -2.81 37.05
C GLY A 59 16.85 -2.35 35.71
N THR A 60 16.65 -1.05 35.54
CA THR A 60 15.95 -0.44 34.40
C THR A 60 16.94 0.09 33.36
N THR A 61 16.75 -0.29 32.09
CA THR A 61 17.42 0.31 30.93
C THR A 61 16.45 0.35 29.76
N ASN A 62 15.99 1.55 29.38
CA ASN A 62 15.16 1.74 28.19
C ASN A 62 16.01 1.56 26.92
N HIS A 63 15.75 0.52 26.15
CA HIS A 63 16.10 0.43 24.74
C HIS A 63 15.02 -0.37 24.00
N ALA A 64 13.96 0.31 23.56
CA ALA A 64 13.13 -0.22 22.50
C ALA A 64 13.95 -0.20 21.20
N ARG A 65 14.26 -1.38 20.68
CA ARG A 65 14.75 -1.62 19.32
C ARG A 65 14.03 -2.88 18.82
N ARG A 66 12.90 -2.67 18.14
CA ARG A 66 12.36 -3.62 17.15
C ARG A 66 12.49 -2.96 15.77
N ARG A 67 12.51 -3.76 14.72
CA ARG A 67 12.62 -3.36 13.30
C ARG A 67 11.70 -4.29 12.54
N ALA A 68 10.74 -3.78 11.79
CA ALA A 68 10.06 -4.60 10.80
C ALA A 68 10.96 -4.75 9.55
N ALA A 69 10.45 -5.39 8.51
CA ALA A 69 11.18 -5.68 7.29
C ALA A 69 10.52 -5.00 6.06
N PRO A 70 11.30 -4.44 5.13
CA PRO A 70 10.76 -3.58 4.08
C PRO A 70 10.02 -4.36 2.97
N LEU A 71 9.01 -3.73 2.39
CA LEU A 71 8.22 -4.23 1.27
C LEU A 71 8.88 -3.93 -0.10
N ARG A 72 9.10 -4.95 -0.93
CA ARG A 72 9.21 -4.82 -2.41
C ARG A 72 7.89 -5.33 -3.02
N ARG A 73 7.17 -4.58 -3.85
CA ARG A 73 7.49 -4.09 -5.22
C ARG A 73 7.58 -5.23 -6.24
N VAL A 74 6.47 -5.43 -6.96
CA VAL A 74 6.41 -6.29 -8.16
C VAL A 74 7.07 -5.57 -9.33
N GLU A 75 8.08 -6.20 -9.94
CA GLU A 75 8.70 -5.71 -11.17
C GLU A 75 7.96 -6.26 -12.40
N ARG A 76 7.88 -5.45 -13.45
CA ARG A 76 7.38 -5.86 -14.78
C ARG A 76 8.32 -5.33 -15.86
N THR A 77 9.15 -6.21 -16.40
CA THR A 77 10.08 -5.93 -17.50
C THR A 77 9.69 -6.73 -18.74
N GLY A 78 9.66 -6.08 -19.91
CA GLY A 78 9.23 -6.70 -21.16
C GLY A 78 9.31 -5.74 -22.35
N ILE A 79 10.53 -5.35 -22.73
CA ILE A 79 10.79 -4.52 -23.91
C ILE A 79 11.07 -5.42 -25.11
N VAL A 80 10.55 -5.07 -26.30
CA VAL A 80 11.07 -5.58 -27.58
C VAL A 80 11.33 -4.41 -28.53
N GLU A 81 12.60 -4.19 -28.83
CA GLU A 81 13.07 -3.34 -29.93
C GLU A 81 13.64 -4.24 -31.04
N GLN A 82 13.24 -4.01 -32.30
CA GLN A 82 13.98 -4.47 -33.47
C GLN A 82 13.89 -3.45 -34.62
N ALA A 83 14.99 -3.32 -35.36
CA ALA A 83 15.20 -2.28 -36.36
C ALA A 83 15.62 -2.85 -37.73
N ASP A 84 15.82 -1.94 -38.69
CA ASP A 84 16.36 -2.11 -40.05
C ASP A 84 15.52 -2.82 -41.12
N GLY A 85 15.38 -2.14 -42.29
CA GLY A 85 14.55 -2.63 -43.42
C GLY A 85 14.45 -1.69 -44.63
N GLN A 86 15.55 -1.03 -45.01
CA GLN A 86 15.67 -0.01 -46.08
C GLN A 86 14.80 -0.19 -47.35
N ALA A 87 14.07 0.85 -47.78
CA ALA A 87 14.03 1.31 -49.20
C ALA A 87 13.25 2.64 -49.43
N ALA A 88 13.92 3.62 -50.04
CA ALA A 88 13.32 4.74 -50.80
C ALA A 88 13.27 4.35 -52.32
N PRO A 89 12.72 5.13 -53.30
CA PRO A 89 12.45 6.58 -53.25
C PRO A 89 11.27 7.17 -54.09
N SER A 90 11.11 8.50 -53.98
CA SER A 90 10.64 9.45 -55.04
C SER A 90 9.15 9.44 -55.46
N ALA A 91 8.58 10.50 -56.07
CA ALA A 91 8.79 11.96 -56.00
C ALA A 91 7.69 12.72 -56.77
N GLY A 92 7.26 13.92 -56.31
CA GLY A 92 6.38 14.81 -57.10
C GLY A 92 5.59 15.83 -56.24
N ARG A 93 6.13 17.03 -55.97
CA ARG A 93 6.00 18.27 -56.77
C ARG A 93 4.59 18.94 -56.81
N ALA A 94 4.52 20.10 -56.13
CA ALA A 94 4.06 21.40 -56.67
C ALA A 94 2.54 21.63 -56.92
N ARG A 95 1.96 22.85 -56.83
CA ARG A 95 2.43 24.21 -56.41
C ARG A 95 1.22 25.19 -56.34
N ARG A 96 1.17 26.06 -55.31
CA ARG A 96 0.47 27.39 -55.28
C ARG A 96 -1.08 27.34 -55.46
N ALA A 97 -1.90 28.39 -55.27
CA ALA A 97 -1.69 29.81 -54.93
C ALA A 97 -2.88 30.33 -54.05
N VAL A 98 -2.69 31.20 -53.04
CA VAL A 98 -2.89 32.69 -53.06
C VAL A 98 -4.35 33.19 -53.21
N GLY A 99 -4.81 33.99 -52.23
CA GLY A 99 -6.05 34.81 -52.28
C GLY A 99 -6.88 34.69 -50.98
N VAL A 100 -6.79 35.51 -49.92
CA VAL A 100 -6.80 36.99 -49.72
C VAL A 100 -8.22 37.58 -49.56
N THR A 101 -8.36 38.47 -48.56
CA THR A 101 -9.51 39.35 -48.18
C THR A 101 -10.80 38.72 -47.61
N ALA A 102 -11.60 39.36 -46.73
CA ALA A 102 -11.38 40.21 -45.52
C ALA A 102 -12.70 40.90 -45.10
N VAL A 103 -12.71 41.59 -43.95
CA VAL A 103 -13.74 42.55 -43.43
C VAL A 103 -15.05 41.88 -42.96
N ALA A 104 -15.50 41.89 -41.69
CA ALA A 104 -15.40 42.79 -40.51
C ALA A 104 -16.48 43.91 -40.43
N ALA A 105 -16.51 44.63 -39.29
CA ALA A 105 -17.39 45.77 -38.90
C ALA A 105 -18.77 45.40 -38.27
N LEU A 106 -19.29 46.08 -37.22
CA LEU A 106 -18.73 46.98 -36.19
C LEU A 106 -19.80 47.30 -35.11
N LEU A 107 -19.42 47.91 -33.96
CA LEU A 107 -20.14 48.93 -33.12
C LEU A 107 -19.70 48.85 -31.63
N LEU A 108 -19.81 49.89 -30.79
CA LEU A 108 -19.02 51.16 -30.73
C LEU A 108 -19.32 51.93 -29.40
N LEU A 109 -18.29 52.56 -28.79
CA LEU A 109 -18.38 53.71 -27.82
C LEU A 109 -19.09 53.47 -26.45
N ALA A 110 -19.05 54.34 -25.42
CA ALA A 110 -18.04 55.25 -24.81
C ALA A 110 -18.69 56.01 -23.61
N ALA A 111 -18.03 56.68 -22.64
CA ALA A 111 -16.73 56.53 -21.95
C ALA A 111 -16.62 57.59 -20.81
N GLY A 112 -15.88 57.34 -19.72
CA GLY A 112 -15.52 58.34 -18.68
C GLY A 112 -14.58 57.76 -17.59
N THR A 113 -13.50 58.37 -17.10
CA THR A 113 -13.16 59.76 -16.63
C THR A 113 -13.52 59.99 -15.14
N SER A 114 -12.64 60.40 -14.21
CA SER A 114 -11.23 60.89 -14.28
C SER A 114 -10.47 60.79 -12.93
N ALA A 115 -9.13 60.83 -13.01
CA ALA A 115 -8.15 61.33 -12.00
C ALA A 115 -8.04 60.57 -10.64
N ASN A 116 -6.87 60.50 -9.98
CA ASN A 116 -5.79 61.49 -9.90
C ASN A 116 -4.38 60.87 -9.77
N ALA A 117 -3.32 61.68 -9.90
CA ALA A 117 -1.91 61.22 -9.81
C ALA A 117 -1.21 61.64 -8.50
N GLY A 118 -0.10 60.99 -8.17
CA GLY A 118 0.82 61.39 -7.09
C GLY A 118 2.17 60.68 -7.24
N ASP A 119 3.27 61.43 -7.17
CA ASP A 119 4.63 60.90 -7.34
C ASP A 119 5.12 60.13 -6.11
N GLY A 120 5.83 59.02 -6.36
CA GLY A 120 6.57 58.21 -5.39
C GLY A 120 7.82 57.61 -6.06
N PRO A 121 8.84 57.19 -5.30
CA PRO A 121 10.09 56.68 -5.88
C PRO A 121 9.85 55.38 -6.67
N ALA A 122 10.70 55.14 -7.68
CA ALA A 122 10.57 54.01 -8.57
C ALA A 122 10.57 52.67 -7.80
N ALA A 123 9.49 51.90 -7.96
CA ALA A 123 9.49 50.49 -7.61
C ALA A 123 10.47 49.74 -8.52
N ALA A 124 11.09 48.68 -8.00
CA ALA A 124 11.81 47.73 -8.83
C ALA A 124 10.84 47.10 -9.86
N PRO A 125 11.28 46.78 -11.09
CA PRO A 125 10.47 46.01 -12.01
C PRO A 125 10.10 44.65 -11.39
N PRO A 126 8.92 44.09 -11.69
CA PRO A 126 8.57 42.75 -11.24
C PRO A 126 9.55 41.72 -11.80
N VAL A 127 9.78 40.65 -11.03
CA VAL A 127 10.50 39.46 -11.51
C VAL A 127 9.73 38.90 -12.70
N GLU A 128 10.40 38.72 -13.84
CA GLU A 128 9.75 38.21 -15.05
C GLU A 128 9.55 36.69 -14.99
N ASP A 129 8.56 36.18 -15.72
CA ASP A 129 8.19 34.76 -15.73
C ASP A 129 9.37 33.87 -16.15
N ALA A 130 9.86 33.06 -15.21
CA ALA A 130 10.86 32.03 -15.46
C ALA A 130 10.25 30.87 -16.29
N PRO A 131 11.07 30.07 -17.01
CA PRO A 131 10.59 28.82 -17.58
C PRO A 131 10.03 27.90 -16.48
N ALA A 132 9.04 27.08 -16.84
CA ALA A 132 8.40 26.17 -15.90
C ALA A 132 9.39 25.11 -15.41
N ALA A 133 9.70 25.15 -14.10
CA ALA A 133 10.54 24.16 -13.45
C ALA A 133 9.93 22.75 -13.52
N SER A 134 10.79 21.74 -13.37
CA SER A 134 10.48 20.31 -13.21
C SER A 134 9.16 19.99 -12.50
N SER A 135 8.89 20.58 -11.34
CA SER A 135 7.68 20.35 -10.55
C SER A 135 6.46 21.22 -10.91
N ALA A 136 6.63 22.27 -11.71
CA ALA A 136 5.63 23.34 -11.88
C ALA A 136 4.43 22.97 -12.79
N ALA A 137 4.50 21.85 -13.51
CA ALA A 137 3.47 21.39 -14.45
C ALA A 137 2.69 20.15 -13.95
N GLU A 138 3.00 19.64 -12.76
CA GLU A 138 2.56 18.32 -12.30
C GLU A 138 1.27 18.37 -11.44
N ALA A 139 0.53 17.27 -11.39
CA ALA A 139 -0.75 17.21 -10.68
C ALA A 139 -0.57 17.35 -9.15
N THR A 140 -1.39 18.20 -8.53
CA THR A 140 -1.38 18.49 -7.08
C THR A 140 -2.46 17.72 -6.34
N LEU A 141 -2.06 16.89 -5.37
CA LEU A 141 -2.95 16.51 -4.28
C LEU A 141 -3.07 17.72 -3.35
N ARG A 142 -4.25 18.35 -3.36
CA ARG A 142 -4.52 19.54 -2.55
C ARG A 142 -5.14 19.14 -1.22
N THR A 143 -4.43 19.37 -0.13
CA THR A 143 -4.97 19.25 1.23
C THR A 143 -5.65 20.57 1.63
N SER A 144 -6.75 20.48 2.39
CA SER A 144 -7.47 21.65 2.90
C SER A 144 -7.05 21.94 4.35
N ILE A 145 -5.81 22.39 4.54
CA ILE A 145 -5.22 22.68 5.85
C ILE A 145 -5.02 24.19 5.99
N ASP A 146 -5.19 24.73 7.20
CA ASP A 146 -4.85 26.12 7.51
C ASP A 146 -3.32 26.31 7.41
N PRO A 147 -2.79 27.30 6.67
CA PRO A 147 -1.35 27.52 6.56
C PRO A 147 -0.69 27.99 7.88
N SER A 148 -1.46 28.20 8.95
CA SER A 148 -0.98 28.44 10.31
C SER A 148 -1.16 27.25 11.28
N ALA A 149 -1.74 26.13 10.82
CA ALA A 149 -1.80 24.91 11.60
C ALA A 149 -0.43 24.20 11.62
N ALA A 150 0.01 23.80 12.82
CA ALA A 150 1.11 22.86 12.94
C ALA A 150 0.70 21.51 12.29
N PRO A 151 1.66 20.74 11.73
CA PRO A 151 1.37 19.43 11.17
C PRO A 151 0.75 18.53 12.23
N GLN A 152 -0.31 17.83 11.86
CA GLN A 152 -1.12 17.06 12.80
C GLN A 152 -0.30 15.89 13.38
N ALA A 153 -0.64 15.48 14.61
CA ALA A 153 -0.06 14.29 15.22
C ALA A 153 -0.37 13.06 14.35
N GLY A 154 0.54 12.10 14.36
CA GLY A 154 0.47 10.90 13.55
C GLY A 154 1.54 9.92 13.98
N PHE A 155 1.31 8.64 13.68
CA PHE A 155 2.15 7.53 14.11
C PHE A 155 3.28 7.30 13.12
N VAL A 156 4.49 7.07 13.60
CA VAL A 156 5.51 6.33 12.84
C VAL A 156 5.12 4.87 13.00
N THR A 157 4.72 4.21 11.92
CA THR A 157 4.17 2.85 11.93
C THR A 157 5.24 1.80 11.71
N ASP A 158 6.30 2.12 10.94
CA ASP A 158 7.56 1.37 10.89
C ASP A 158 8.73 2.36 10.77
N SER A 159 9.91 1.96 11.28
CA SER A 159 11.17 2.62 10.93
C SER A 159 12.39 1.73 11.13
N VAL A 160 13.30 1.74 10.15
CA VAL A 160 14.50 0.90 10.10
C VAL A 160 15.74 1.74 9.78
N THR A 161 16.65 1.91 10.74
CA THR A 161 17.96 2.54 10.52
C THR A 161 19.02 1.50 10.12
N THR A 162 19.50 1.51 8.87
CA THR A 162 20.64 0.70 8.42
C THR A 162 21.92 1.53 8.34
N GLN A 163 23.08 0.90 8.57
CA GLN A 163 24.37 1.56 8.32
C GLN A 163 24.76 1.37 6.84
N VAL A 164 25.21 2.46 6.22
CA VAL A 164 25.76 2.49 4.85
C VAL A 164 27.29 2.47 4.91
N ALA A 165 27.87 3.30 5.78
CA ALA A 165 29.31 3.46 5.98
C ALA A 165 29.61 4.05 7.39
N PRO A 166 30.89 4.18 7.81
CA PRO A 166 31.24 5.01 8.96
C PRO A 166 30.76 6.46 8.78
N GLY A 167 30.00 6.97 9.75
CA GLY A 167 29.40 8.31 9.68
C GLY A 167 28.20 8.45 8.73
N LEU A 168 27.66 7.36 8.18
CA LEU A 168 26.51 7.40 7.28
C LEU A 168 25.49 6.29 7.58
N GLU A 169 24.30 6.70 8.01
CA GLU A 169 23.16 5.83 8.31
C GLU A 169 21.95 6.23 7.45
N LEU A 170 21.23 5.23 6.92
CA LEU A 170 19.94 5.40 6.25
C LEU A 170 18.83 5.04 7.23
N THR A 171 17.87 5.92 7.48
CA THR A 171 16.63 5.60 8.20
C THR A 171 15.45 5.61 7.24
N GLU A 172 14.92 4.42 6.98
CA GLU A 172 13.66 4.19 6.30
C GLU A 172 12.51 4.38 7.29
N PHE A 173 11.38 4.96 6.89
CA PHE A 173 10.19 5.07 7.75
C PHE A 173 8.86 5.11 6.98
N ASP A 174 7.83 4.56 7.62
CA ASP A 174 6.43 4.79 7.27
C ASP A 174 5.73 5.56 8.38
N ARG A 175 4.87 6.51 8.00
CA ARG A 175 4.07 7.35 8.89
C ARG A 175 2.62 7.36 8.45
N PHE A 176 1.71 7.38 9.41
CA PHE A 176 0.27 7.53 9.20
C PHE A 176 -0.28 8.72 10.00
N ASP A 177 -0.97 9.63 9.32
CA ASP A 177 -1.60 10.81 9.94
C ASP A 177 -3.01 11.07 9.35
N PRO A 178 -3.80 12.04 9.88
CA PRO A 178 -5.19 12.22 9.45
C PRO A 178 -5.36 12.53 7.95
N ALA A 179 -4.33 13.06 7.28
CA ALA A 179 -4.36 13.28 5.83
C ALA A 179 -3.96 12.03 5.03
N GLY A 180 -3.25 11.07 5.63
CA GLY A 180 -3.01 9.73 5.10
C GLY A 180 -1.59 9.19 5.35
N TRP A 181 -1.22 8.17 4.58
CA TRP A 181 0.11 7.54 4.63
C TRP A 181 1.20 8.41 4.03
N ILE A 182 2.41 8.32 4.60
CA ILE A 182 3.66 8.90 4.10
C ILE A 182 4.77 7.85 4.24
N ARG A 183 5.44 7.53 3.13
CA ARG A 183 6.72 6.78 3.10
C ARG A 183 7.87 7.77 2.90
N GLY A 184 8.97 7.59 3.63
CA GLY A 184 10.16 8.44 3.50
C GLY A 184 11.46 7.77 3.94
N ASP A 185 12.56 8.37 3.52
CA ASP A 185 13.92 7.85 3.64
C ASP A 185 14.90 8.97 3.99
N VAL A 186 15.73 8.78 5.01
CA VAL A 186 16.62 9.80 5.59
C VAL A 186 18.06 9.29 5.67
N LEU A 187 18.95 9.79 4.83
CA LEU A 187 20.39 9.61 5.00
C LEU A 187 20.92 10.64 6.00
N THR A 188 21.41 10.19 7.15
CA THR A 188 22.09 11.03 8.16
C THR A 188 23.60 10.89 8.00
N ALA A 189 24.29 12.02 7.81
CA ALA A 189 25.70 12.08 7.43
C ALA A 189 26.53 12.95 8.39
N GLU A 190 27.61 12.38 8.93
CA GLU A 190 28.51 13.00 9.92
C GLU A 190 29.84 13.42 9.26
N LEU A 191 29.98 14.70 8.91
CA LEU A 191 31.21 15.23 8.28
C LEU A 191 32.43 15.24 9.21
N SER A 192 32.23 15.04 10.52
CA SER A 192 33.32 14.76 11.46
C SER A 192 34.07 13.45 11.17
N GLU A 193 33.43 12.48 10.51
CA GLU A 193 34.08 11.21 10.13
C GLU A 193 34.89 11.41 8.86
N SER A 194 36.23 11.51 8.99
CA SER A 194 37.14 11.91 7.91
C SER A 194 37.18 10.98 6.70
N SER A 195 36.51 9.82 6.76
CA SER A 195 36.33 8.90 5.64
C SER A 195 35.17 9.24 4.72
N LEU A 196 34.24 10.12 5.12
CA LEU A 196 33.04 10.48 4.35
C LEU A 196 33.30 11.76 3.53
N GLU A 197 32.81 11.85 2.29
CA GLU A 197 33.12 12.96 1.37
C GLU A 197 31.90 13.31 0.50
N PRO A 198 31.36 14.54 0.56
CA PRO A 198 30.35 15.02 -0.40
C PRO A 198 30.93 15.10 -1.81
N VAL A 199 30.16 14.67 -2.81
CA VAL A 199 30.53 14.75 -4.23
C VAL A 199 29.36 15.26 -5.08
N TYR A 200 29.66 16.02 -6.13
CA TYR A 200 28.65 16.47 -7.09
C TYR A 200 28.37 15.35 -8.11
N LEU A 201 27.12 14.89 -8.20
CA LEU A 201 26.72 13.89 -9.20
C LEU A 201 26.28 14.59 -10.49
N HIS A 202 26.72 14.09 -11.64
CA HIS A 202 26.38 14.63 -12.97
C HIS A 202 26.69 13.62 -14.08
N PRO A 203 25.99 13.65 -15.24
CA PRO A 203 26.22 12.77 -16.39
C PRO A 203 27.33 13.31 -17.32
N GLY A 204 28.43 13.81 -16.74
CA GLY A 204 29.46 14.54 -17.49
C GLY A 204 29.03 15.97 -17.86
N ALA A 205 28.16 16.15 -18.87
CA ALA A 205 27.79 17.47 -19.38
C ALA A 205 26.54 18.08 -18.68
N VAL A 206 26.51 19.40 -18.60
CA VAL A 206 25.51 20.19 -17.86
C VAL A 206 24.10 20.13 -18.47
N ALA A 207 23.98 19.93 -19.79
CA ALA A 207 22.68 19.81 -20.47
C ALA A 207 22.32 18.37 -20.87
N ASP A 208 23.06 17.38 -20.37
CA ASP A 208 22.72 15.97 -20.50
C ASP A 208 21.98 15.50 -19.23
N ARG A 209 21.30 14.34 -19.28
CA ARG A 209 20.53 13.76 -18.16
C ARG A 209 20.61 12.25 -18.19
N SER A 210 20.70 11.62 -17.02
CA SER A 210 20.70 10.16 -16.86
C SER A 210 19.98 9.76 -15.55
N PRO A 211 19.74 8.46 -15.29
CA PRO A 211 19.34 7.99 -13.96
C PRO A 211 20.36 8.40 -12.90
N LEU A 212 19.91 8.57 -11.65
CA LEU A 212 20.79 8.96 -10.55
C LEU A 212 21.75 7.81 -10.17
N SER A 213 21.32 6.56 -10.35
CA SER A 213 22.15 5.36 -10.23
C SER A 213 23.42 5.41 -11.09
N GLU A 214 23.32 5.83 -12.36
CA GLU A 214 24.47 5.95 -13.26
C GLU A 214 25.48 6.99 -12.74
N GLN A 215 25.00 8.19 -12.36
CA GLN A 215 25.87 9.29 -11.89
C GLN A 215 26.55 8.96 -10.56
N LEU A 216 25.84 8.27 -9.67
CA LEU A 216 26.37 7.77 -8.40
C LEU A 216 27.48 6.74 -8.62
N ALA A 217 27.29 5.81 -9.56
CA ALA A 217 28.27 4.81 -9.93
C ALA A 217 29.52 5.43 -10.59
N GLU A 218 29.36 6.39 -11.51
CA GLU A 218 30.48 7.11 -12.14
C GLU A 218 31.30 7.92 -11.12
N ALA A 219 30.65 8.54 -10.12
CA ALA A 219 31.34 9.27 -9.05
C ALA A 219 32.03 8.38 -8.00
N GLY A 220 31.75 7.07 -8.00
CA GLY A 220 32.21 6.13 -6.96
C GLY A 220 31.59 6.40 -5.59
N ALA A 221 30.38 6.96 -5.56
CA ALA A 221 29.65 7.23 -4.33
C ALA A 221 28.97 5.95 -3.77
N VAL A 222 28.61 5.96 -2.48
CA VAL A 222 27.94 4.85 -1.79
C VAL A 222 26.48 5.15 -1.45
N ALA A 223 26.09 6.43 -1.53
CA ALA A 223 24.71 6.91 -1.40
C ALA A 223 24.57 8.30 -2.04
N GLY A 224 23.34 8.73 -2.29
CA GLY A 224 23.04 10.08 -2.80
C GLY A 224 21.57 10.34 -3.07
N VAL A 225 21.24 11.60 -3.37
CA VAL A 225 19.90 12.06 -3.80
C VAL A 225 19.97 12.96 -5.03
N ASN A 226 18.84 13.15 -5.71
CA ASN A 226 18.72 14.08 -6.84
C ASN A 226 18.93 15.53 -6.41
N GLY A 227 19.37 16.37 -7.35
CA GLY A 227 19.85 17.73 -7.06
C GLY A 227 18.86 18.85 -7.37
N ASP A 228 19.31 19.74 -8.26
CA ASP A 228 18.71 21.04 -8.54
C ASP A 228 17.49 20.94 -9.46
N PHE A 229 16.67 21.99 -9.45
CA PHE A 229 15.59 22.18 -10.41
C PHE A 229 16.19 22.41 -11.80
N PHE A 230 15.55 21.87 -12.83
CA PHE A 230 16.08 21.89 -14.20
C PHE A 230 15.02 22.17 -15.26
N ASP A 231 15.48 22.61 -16.43
CA ASP A 231 14.67 22.91 -17.61
C ASP A 231 14.22 21.60 -18.33
N ILE A 232 13.41 20.82 -17.63
CA ILE A 232 12.98 19.45 -17.98
C ILE A 232 12.39 19.32 -19.41
N ASN A 233 11.75 20.40 -19.89
CA ASN A 233 10.95 20.44 -21.10
C ASN A 233 11.69 20.96 -22.35
N ALA A 234 12.93 21.46 -22.23
CA ALA A 234 13.65 21.99 -23.38
C ALA A 234 15.14 21.59 -23.43
N THR A 235 15.97 22.04 -22.49
CA THR A 235 17.42 21.73 -22.50
C THR A 235 17.82 20.57 -21.60
N GLY A 236 17.04 20.28 -20.55
CA GLY A 236 17.42 19.36 -19.48
C GLY A 236 18.41 19.93 -18.45
N ALA A 237 18.96 21.13 -18.67
CA ALA A 237 20.02 21.70 -17.83
C ALA A 237 19.51 22.28 -16.48
N PRO A 238 20.32 22.26 -15.41
CA PRO A 238 20.00 22.88 -14.11
C PRO A 238 19.74 24.39 -14.21
N LEU A 239 18.97 24.92 -13.27
CA LEU A 239 18.60 26.35 -13.21
C LEU A 239 19.53 27.17 -12.30
N GLY A 240 20.03 26.57 -11.22
CA GLY A 240 20.84 27.21 -10.19
C GLY A 240 22.34 27.00 -10.35
N VAL A 241 23.03 26.90 -9.21
CA VAL A 241 24.50 26.80 -9.12
C VAL A 241 24.95 25.35 -8.94
N GLY A 242 25.97 24.96 -9.68
CA GLY A 242 26.72 23.72 -9.50
C GLY A 242 28.21 23.99 -9.34
N ILE A 243 28.78 23.58 -8.21
CA ILE A 243 30.24 23.56 -7.95
C ILE A 243 30.66 22.12 -7.66
N ASP A 244 31.79 21.69 -8.23
CA ASP A 244 32.45 20.42 -7.95
C ASP A 244 33.97 20.59 -7.99
N ASP A 245 34.68 19.97 -7.07
CA ASP A 245 36.13 20.15 -6.82
C ASP A 245 36.56 21.64 -6.83
N GLY A 246 35.69 22.51 -6.31
CA GLY A 246 35.86 23.97 -6.28
C GLY A 246 35.59 24.72 -7.61
N GLU A 247 35.37 24.02 -8.73
CA GLU A 247 35.11 24.65 -10.04
C GLU A 247 33.60 24.86 -10.31
N LEU A 248 33.26 26.05 -10.81
CA LEU A 248 31.89 26.38 -11.25
C LEU A 248 31.55 25.67 -12.56
N ARG A 249 30.60 24.72 -12.53
CA ARG A 249 30.07 24.07 -13.74
C ARG A 249 28.96 24.89 -14.40
N HIS A 250 28.04 25.43 -13.60
CA HIS A 250 26.99 26.36 -14.05
C HIS A 250 26.58 27.29 -12.91
N ALA A 251 26.12 28.49 -13.24
CA ALA A 251 25.55 29.43 -12.28
C ALA A 251 24.77 30.57 -12.95
N PRO A 252 23.62 30.99 -12.41
CA PRO A 252 23.02 32.30 -12.67
C PRO A 252 23.69 33.41 -11.84
N ALA A 253 23.73 34.64 -12.37
CA ALA A 253 24.17 35.81 -11.61
C ALA A 253 23.09 36.35 -10.65
N ALA A 254 21.82 35.99 -10.85
CA ALA A 254 20.69 36.31 -9.97
C ALA A 254 19.50 35.35 -10.19
N GLY A 255 18.86 34.92 -9.08
CA GLY A 255 17.81 33.90 -9.07
C GLY A 255 18.41 32.48 -8.97
N HIS A 256 17.75 31.56 -8.25
CA HIS A 256 18.26 30.19 -8.00
C HIS A 256 19.71 30.13 -7.45
N ASN A 257 20.08 31.12 -6.61
CA ASN A 257 21.42 31.21 -5.99
C ASN A 257 21.55 30.44 -4.67
N LEU A 258 20.46 29.92 -4.11
CA LEU A 258 20.48 29.13 -2.88
C LEU A 258 21.06 27.74 -3.15
N THR A 259 22.04 27.33 -2.36
CA THR A 259 22.72 26.04 -2.51
C THR A 259 22.84 25.28 -1.20
N ALA A 260 22.84 23.96 -1.33
CA ALA A 260 23.44 23.04 -0.39
C ALA A 260 24.95 23.06 -0.61
N ALA A 261 25.71 23.68 0.29
CA ALA A 261 27.13 23.96 0.09
C ALA A 261 28.02 23.26 1.12
N PHE A 262 29.18 22.78 0.66
CA PHE A 262 30.16 22.03 1.44
C PHE A 262 31.56 22.62 1.25
N THR A 263 32.29 22.87 2.33
CA THR A 263 33.65 23.45 2.30
C THR A 263 34.74 22.38 2.34
N GLU A 264 35.95 22.73 1.88
CA GLU A 264 37.17 21.91 2.06
C GLU A 264 37.41 21.54 3.54
N ASP A 265 37.10 22.47 4.45
CA ASP A 265 37.17 22.31 5.92
C ASP A 265 36.06 21.40 6.51
N ARG A 266 35.33 20.68 5.64
CA ARG A 266 34.31 19.67 6.00
C ARG A 266 33.15 20.21 6.83
N ARG A 267 32.67 21.41 6.47
CA ARG A 267 31.43 22.01 6.98
C ARG A 267 30.38 22.06 5.89
N ALA A 268 29.11 21.90 6.25
CA ALA A 268 27.97 22.05 5.37
C ALA A 268 27.04 23.17 5.85
N ALA A 269 26.51 23.97 4.92
CA ALA A 269 25.59 25.06 5.23
C ALA A 269 24.72 25.43 4.02
N LEU A 270 23.59 26.09 4.29
CA LEU A 270 22.79 26.78 3.29
C LEU A 270 23.48 28.10 2.90
N THR A 271 23.96 28.18 1.67
CA THR A 271 24.74 29.33 1.17
C THR A 271 24.09 29.95 -0.06
N GLU A 272 24.06 31.28 -0.16
CA GLU A 272 23.82 31.97 -1.43
C GLU A 272 25.12 32.11 -2.21
N VAL A 273 25.17 31.52 -3.41
CA VAL A 273 26.32 31.57 -4.31
C VAL A 273 25.92 32.33 -5.58
N PHE A 274 26.65 33.39 -5.89
CA PHE A 274 26.41 34.24 -7.05
C PHE A 274 27.56 34.14 -8.06
N LEU A 275 27.23 34.16 -9.35
CA LEU A 275 28.25 34.25 -10.40
C LEU A 275 28.85 35.66 -10.47
N GLU A 276 30.16 35.78 -10.27
CA GLU A 276 30.95 36.90 -10.77
C GLU A 276 31.57 36.54 -12.13
N ALA A 277 30.87 36.88 -13.21
CA ALA A 277 31.39 36.81 -14.57
C ALA A 277 31.78 38.22 -15.05
N ARG A 278 33.07 38.43 -15.35
CA ARG A 278 33.62 39.72 -15.82
C ARG A 278 34.24 39.53 -17.20
N LEU A 279 33.79 40.32 -18.16
CA LEU A 279 34.17 40.24 -19.58
C LEU A 279 34.90 41.53 -19.97
N THR A 280 36.23 41.50 -20.09
CA THR A 280 37.02 42.70 -20.44
C THR A 280 37.26 42.75 -21.95
N LEU A 281 36.72 43.77 -22.61
CA LEU A 281 36.85 44.02 -24.04
C LEU A 281 38.21 44.66 -24.41
N PRO A 282 38.62 44.64 -25.70
CA PRO A 282 39.91 45.19 -26.15
C PRO A 282 40.17 46.67 -25.83
N ASP A 283 39.12 47.47 -25.59
CA ASP A 283 39.21 48.89 -25.23
C ASP A 283 39.31 49.14 -23.71
N GLY A 284 39.24 48.09 -22.90
CA GLY A 284 39.22 48.15 -21.44
C GLY A 284 37.82 48.27 -20.82
N THR A 285 36.76 48.22 -21.62
CA THR A 285 35.38 48.13 -21.12
C THR A 285 35.17 46.77 -20.43
N VAL A 286 34.71 46.78 -19.18
CA VAL A 286 34.30 45.56 -18.47
C VAL A 286 32.77 45.44 -18.50
N LEU A 287 32.27 44.34 -19.06
CA LEU A 287 30.87 43.94 -19.00
C LEU A 287 30.68 42.83 -17.97
N ALA A 288 29.47 42.70 -17.43
CA ALA A 288 29.08 41.58 -16.57
C ALA A 288 28.44 40.46 -17.42
N GLY A 289 28.81 39.21 -17.15
CA GLY A 289 28.05 38.04 -17.60
C GLY A 289 26.85 37.79 -16.69
N SER A 290 25.72 37.38 -17.25
CA SER A 290 24.49 37.10 -16.51
C SER A 290 24.36 35.65 -16.03
N ASN A 291 25.12 34.73 -16.62
CA ASN A 291 25.01 33.30 -16.38
C ASN A 291 26.19 32.51 -17.01
N LEU A 292 26.46 31.33 -16.48
CA LEU A 292 27.43 30.34 -16.96
C LEU A 292 26.70 29.00 -17.19
N ASN A 293 26.84 28.42 -18.39
CA ASN A 293 26.27 27.11 -18.78
C ASN A 293 24.80 26.89 -18.34
N SER A 294 23.99 27.94 -18.36
CA SER A 294 22.61 27.93 -17.87
C SER A 294 21.61 28.06 -19.02
N PRO A 295 20.45 27.38 -18.95
CA PRO A 295 19.43 27.45 -19.99
C PRO A 295 18.71 28.80 -20.08
N VAL A 296 18.97 29.74 -19.15
CA VAL A 296 18.38 31.08 -19.15
C VAL A 296 19.47 32.15 -19.20
N ILE A 297 19.45 32.98 -20.25
CA ILE A 297 20.17 34.26 -20.27
C ILE A 297 19.15 35.36 -19.93
N ALA A 298 19.48 36.21 -18.95
CA ALA A 298 18.65 37.36 -18.57
C ALA A 298 18.37 38.30 -19.77
N ARG A 299 17.25 39.03 -19.76
CA ARG A 299 17.01 40.08 -20.77
C ARG A 299 18.20 41.07 -20.75
N ASP A 300 18.61 41.50 -21.94
CA ASP A 300 19.77 42.38 -22.16
C ASP A 300 21.13 41.80 -21.69
N GLY A 301 21.17 40.53 -21.25
CA GLY A 301 22.33 39.87 -20.67
C GLY A 301 23.30 39.22 -21.67
N ILE A 302 24.36 38.62 -21.11
CA ILE A 302 25.41 37.89 -21.81
C ILE A 302 25.70 36.60 -21.02
N GLY A 303 25.32 35.45 -21.56
CA GLY A 303 25.69 34.15 -21.01
C GLY A 303 27.06 33.69 -21.51
N VAL A 304 27.80 33.02 -20.64
CA VAL A 304 29.05 32.33 -20.99
C VAL A 304 28.77 30.83 -21.09
N PHE A 305 29.20 30.20 -22.18
CA PHE A 305 29.12 28.74 -22.35
C PHE A 305 30.51 28.16 -22.61
N THR A 306 30.78 26.97 -22.06
CA THR A 306 32.05 26.24 -22.13
C THR A 306 31.82 24.81 -22.64
N PRO A 307 32.85 23.97 -22.88
CA PRO A 307 32.67 22.59 -23.36
C PRO A 307 31.72 21.76 -22.49
N ALA A 308 31.74 21.99 -21.17
CA ALA A 308 30.84 21.40 -20.19
C ALA A 308 29.32 21.59 -20.47
N TRP A 309 28.89 22.52 -21.33
CA TRP A 309 27.48 22.60 -21.76
C TRP A 309 27.01 21.34 -22.49
N GLY A 310 27.90 20.59 -23.15
CA GLY A 310 27.51 19.42 -23.94
C GLY A 310 26.92 19.78 -25.31
N SER A 311 26.12 18.88 -25.88
CA SER A 311 25.70 18.95 -27.29
C SER A 311 24.37 19.67 -27.54
N THR A 312 23.57 19.87 -26.50
CA THR A 312 22.21 20.44 -26.53
C THR A 312 22.18 21.84 -27.16
N SER A 313 21.11 22.16 -27.92
CA SER A 313 20.98 23.49 -28.53
C SER A 313 20.75 24.57 -27.48
N ARG A 314 21.65 25.55 -27.45
CA ARG A 314 21.57 26.76 -26.62
C ARG A 314 20.64 27.85 -27.19
N ALA A 315 19.84 27.54 -28.21
CA ALA A 315 18.91 28.47 -28.82
C ALA A 315 17.80 28.95 -27.86
N THR A 316 17.31 28.03 -27.02
CA THR A 316 16.30 28.25 -25.97
C THR A 316 16.66 29.39 -25.02
N ALA A 317 17.93 29.50 -24.62
CA ALA A 317 18.43 30.55 -23.74
C ALA A 317 18.29 31.98 -24.32
N THR A 318 18.04 32.11 -25.62
CA THR A 318 17.78 33.39 -26.32
C THR A 318 16.32 33.57 -26.76
N ALA A 319 15.41 32.68 -26.35
CA ALA A 319 14.01 32.73 -26.73
C ALA A 319 13.35 34.08 -26.38
N GLY A 320 12.66 34.68 -27.35
CA GLY A 320 12.01 35.98 -27.23
C GLY A 320 12.94 37.20 -27.34
N ALA A 321 14.26 37.02 -27.51
CA ALA A 321 15.16 38.14 -27.83
C ALA A 321 14.87 38.72 -29.22
N THR A 322 15.04 40.03 -29.38
CA THR A 322 14.88 40.74 -30.66
C THR A 322 16.20 40.85 -31.44
N GLN A 323 17.32 40.86 -30.71
CA GLN A 323 18.67 40.79 -31.26
C GLN A 323 19.47 39.72 -30.50
N VAL A 324 20.24 38.91 -31.21
CA VAL A 324 21.14 37.91 -30.64
C VAL A 324 22.53 38.06 -31.26
N ARG A 325 23.58 37.84 -30.45
CA ARG A 325 24.95 37.69 -30.92
C ARG A 325 25.64 36.57 -30.14
N GLU A 326 26.24 35.64 -30.86
CA GLU A 326 27.18 34.66 -30.31
C GLU A 326 28.60 35.10 -30.72
N VAL A 327 29.53 35.17 -29.78
CA VAL A 327 30.96 35.42 -30.01
C VAL A 327 31.73 34.20 -29.55
N GLU A 328 32.52 33.61 -30.44
CA GLU A 328 33.36 32.45 -30.16
C GLU A 328 34.77 32.89 -29.79
N LEU A 329 35.27 32.42 -28.65
CA LEU A 329 36.58 32.73 -28.09
C LEU A 329 37.41 31.45 -27.98
N VAL A 330 38.56 31.36 -28.65
CA VAL A 330 39.57 30.30 -28.44
C VAL A 330 40.81 30.95 -27.82
N ASP A 331 41.28 30.43 -26.69
CA ASP A 331 42.37 31.05 -25.90
C ASP A 331 42.13 32.56 -25.62
N GLY A 332 40.88 32.95 -25.36
CA GLY A 332 40.46 34.35 -25.16
C GLY A 332 40.46 35.22 -26.42
N ARG A 333 40.57 34.64 -27.62
CA ARG A 333 40.57 35.35 -28.91
C ARG A 333 39.33 35.09 -29.73
N VAL A 334 38.72 36.14 -30.26
CA VAL A 334 37.55 36.04 -31.13
C VAL A 334 37.89 35.28 -32.42
N THR A 335 37.33 34.08 -32.62
CA THR A 335 37.48 33.26 -33.82
C THR A 335 36.29 33.33 -34.76
N ALA A 336 35.09 33.59 -34.24
CA ALA A 336 33.87 33.76 -35.03
C ALA A 336 32.86 34.67 -34.32
N ILE A 337 32.00 35.34 -35.10
CA ILE A 337 30.84 36.09 -34.59
C ILE A 337 29.60 35.71 -35.41
N ARG A 338 28.52 35.34 -34.73
CA ARG A 338 27.26 34.88 -35.32
C ARG A 338 26.08 35.73 -34.83
N THR A 339 25.05 35.90 -35.65
CA THR A 339 23.81 36.63 -35.31
C THR A 339 22.67 35.72 -34.84
N ALA A 340 23.02 34.47 -34.52
CA ALA A 340 22.17 33.42 -34.00
C ALA A 340 23.09 32.47 -33.19
N PRO A 341 22.57 31.75 -32.18
CA PRO A 341 23.34 30.74 -31.49
C PRO A 341 23.70 29.59 -32.43
N GLY A 342 24.86 28.97 -32.20
CA GLY A 342 25.22 27.71 -32.85
C GLY A 342 24.55 26.51 -32.18
N ASP A 343 24.33 25.46 -32.96
CA ASP A 343 23.94 24.14 -32.46
C ASP A 343 25.18 23.25 -32.26
N GLY A 344 25.05 22.26 -31.38
CA GLY A 344 26.10 21.26 -31.13
C GLY A 344 27.18 21.69 -30.13
N PRO A 345 28.12 20.77 -29.83
CA PRO A 345 29.08 20.91 -28.74
C PRO A 345 30.12 22.01 -28.97
N ILE A 346 30.59 22.55 -27.85
CA ILE A 346 31.65 23.56 -27.80
C ILE A 346 33.00 22.83 -27.69
N ALA A 347 33.95 23.19 -28.55
CA ALA A 347 35.24 22.50 -28.61
C ALA A 347 36.16 22.86 -27.42
N GLU A 348 37.04 21.93 -27.04
CA GLU A 348 38.02 22.17 -25.97
C GLU A 348 38.83 23.46 -26.17
N GLY A 349 39.08 24.18 -25.07
CA GLY A 349 39.71 25.51 -25.09
C GLY A 349 38.85 26.63 -25.67
N THR A 350 37.58 26.38 -26.00
CA THR A 350 36.64 27.36 -26.55
C THR A 350 35.62 27.83 -25.51
N GLN A 351 35.35 29.13 -25.47
CA GLN A 351 34.23 29.72 -24.75
C GLN A 351 33.31 30.46 -25.73
N LEU A 352 32.02 30.51 -25.44
CA LEU A 352 31.04 31.30 -26.21
C LEU A 352 30.41 32.38 -25.34
N LEU A 353 30.40 33.61 -25.82
CA LEU A 353 29.58 34.70 -25.25
C LEU A 353 28.28 34.80 -26.05
N LEU A 354 27.18 34.29 -25.50
CA LEU A 354 25.86 34.32 -26.11
C LEU A 354 25.02 35.45 -25.48
N ALA A 355 24.79 36.50 -26.25
CA ALA A 355 24.23 37.75 -25.77
C ALA A 355 22.84 38.06 -26.36
N ARG A 356 21.99 38.67 -25.55
CA ARG A 356 20.63 39.11 -25.90
C ARG A 356 20.55 40.63 -25.98
N ASP A 357 19.76 41.14 -26.91
CA ASP A 357 19.25 42.52 -26.97
C ASP A 357 20.34 43.59 -26.70
N ALA A 358 20.32 44.34 -25.59
CA ALA A 358 21.36 45.35 -25.32
C ALA A 358 22.76 44.74 -25.07
N GLY A 359 22.86 43.53 -24.53
CA GLY A 359 24.12 42.77 -24.45
C GLY A 359 24.64 42.39 -25.85
N ALA A 360 23.74 42.02 -26.77
CA ALA A 360 24.09 41.77 -28.17
C ALA A 360 24.53 43.05 -28.91
N ALA A 361 24.08 44.23 -28.44
CA ALA A 361 24.56 45.53 -28.89
C ALA A 361 25.89 45.94 -28.21
N ALA A 362 26.14 45.54 -26.95
CA ALA A 362 27.41 45.77 -26.27
C ALA A 362 28.57 44.99 -26.92
N LEU A 363 28.31 43.76 -27.38
CA LEU A 363 29.26 42.96 -28.17
C LEU A 363 29.28 43.33 -29.67
N ALA A 364 28.64 44.42 -30.10
CA ALA A 364 28.51 44.76 -31.53
C ALA A 364 29.83 45.19 -32.18
N SER A 365 30.76 45.77 -31.41
CA SER A 365 32.04 46.33 -31.86
C SER A 365 33.16 45.30 -32.05
N LEU A 366 33.04 44.10 -31.48
CA LEU A 366 34.04 43.05 -31.59
C LEU A 366 34.23 42.54 -33.03
N THR A 367 35.45 42.12 -33.34
CA THR A 367 35.90 41.58 -34.63
C THR A 367 36.82 40.37 -34.44
N GLU A 368 36.96 39.55 -35.49
CA GLU A 368 37.85 38.38 -35.46
C GLU A 368 39.32 38.79 -35.18
N GLY A 369 39.95 38.11 -34.21
CA GLY A 369 41.30 38.39 -33.73
C GLY A 369 41.39 39.28 -32.48
N ASP A 370 40.30 39.95 -32.09
CA ASP A 370 40.21 40.69 -30.82
C ASP A 370 40.42 39.77 -29.61
N VAL A 371 40.88 40.34 -28.49
CA VAL A 371 41.08 39.63 -27.22
C VAL A 371 39.98 40.03 -26.25
N VAL A 372 39.28 39.05 -25.69
CA VAL A 372 38.32 39.25 -24.59
C VAL A 372 38.77 38.40 -23.42
N ASP A 373 39.05 39.05 -22.29
CA ASP A 373 39.41 38.37 -21.04
C ASP A 373 38.12 38.01 -20.28
N VAL A 374 37.99 36.74 -19.87
CA VAL A 374 36.78 36.17 -19.28
C VAL A 374 37.13 35.58 -17.92
N ALA A 375 36.88 36.36 -16.87
CA ALA A 375 37.03 35.91 -15.50
C ALA A 375 35.69 35.40 -14.97
N LEU A 376 35.67 34.17 -14.45
CA LEU A 376 34.54 33.53 -13.80
C LEU A 376 34.94 33.18 -12.37
N ALA A 377 34.13 33.54 -11.38
CA ALA A 377 34.34 33.15 -9.99
C ALA A 377 33.00 33.03 -9.24
N PRO A 378 32.88 32.13 -8.24
CA PRO A 378 31.79 32.18 -7.29
C PRO A 378 32.02 33.32 -6.29
N ARG A 379 30.97 34.06 -5.97
CA ARG A 379 30.91 34.95 -4.80
C ARG A 379 29.88 34.38 -3.82
N ALA A 380 30.38 33.93 -2.69
CA ALA A 380 29.61 33.42 -1.55
C ALA A 380 30.16 34.04 -0.25
N ASP A 381 29.38 33.96 0.83
CA ASP A 381 29.85 34.38 2.17
C ASP A 381 30.69 33.29 2.86
N ALA A 382 30.61 32.05 2.38
CA ALA A 382 31.52 30.96 2.71
C ALA A 382 32.78 31.02 1.84
N ALA A 383 33.94 30.82 2.45
CA ALA A 383 35.21 30.58 1.74
C ALA A 383 35.34 29.10 1.36
N ASP A 384 36.19 28.82 0.36
CA ASP A 384 36.75 27.49 0.07
C ASP A 384 35.66 26.39 -0.06
N LEU A 385 34.66 26.68 -0.90
CA LEU A 385 33.60 25.76 -1.29
C LEU A 385 34.16 24.65 -2.20
N ALA A 386 34.01 23.40 -1.79
CA ALA A 386 34.40 22.23 -2.58
C ALA A 386 33.25 21.71 -3.47
N VAL A 387 32.03 21.63 -2.91
CA VAL A 387 30.82 21.16 -3.62
C VAL A 387 29.66 22.10 -3.30
N ALA A 388 28.84 22.42 -4.31
CA ALA A 388 27.56 23.11 -4.12
C ALA A 388 26.51 22.62 -5.11
N VAL A 389 25.29 22.34 -4.62
CA VAL A 389 24.13 21.91 -5.43
C VAL A 389 22.96 22.89 -5.21
N GLY A 390 22.36 23.36 -6.31
CA GLY A 390 21.24 24.31 -6.29
C GLY A 390 19.96 23.78 -5.64
N GLY A 391 19.16 24.71 -5.10
CA GLY A 391 17.80 24.48 -4.60
C GLY A 391 16.97 25.76 -4.65
N ASN A 392 15.74 25.73 -4.13
CA ASN A 392 14.74 26.78 -4.43
C ASN A 392 13.95 27.31 -3.22
N ARG A 393 13.69 26.52 -2.17
CA ARG A 393 12.92 26.97 -0.99
C ARG A 393 13.65 26.66 0.30
N VAL A 394 13.93 27.71 1.08
CA VAL A 394 14.44 27.57 2.45
C VAL A 394 13.29 27.08 3.32
N LEU A 395 13.47 25.92 3.95
CA LEU A 395 12.47 25.25 4.78
C LEU A 395 12.67 25.60 6.27
N VAL A 396 13.93 25.67 6.71
CA VAL A 396 14.33 26.06 8.06
C VAL A 396 15.49 27.05 7.94
N ARG A 397 15.50 28.10 8.77
CA ARG A 397 16.55 29.13 8.83
C ARG A 397 16.79 29.49 10.29
N ASP A 398 18.05 29.50 10.72
CA ASP A 398 18.48 29.88 12.08
C ASP A 398 17.72 29.13 13.21
N GLY A 399 17.29 27.89 12.94
CA GLY A 399 16.48 27.04 13.81
C GLY A 399 14.97 27.25 13.72
N GLU A 400 14.47 28.20 12.93
CA GLU A 400 13.04 28.50 12.77
C GLU A 400 12.48 27.96 11.45
N VAL A 401 11.35 27.25 11.52
CA VAL A 401 10.58 26.78 10.35
C VAL A 401 10.01 27.98 9.57
N GLN A 402 10.20 27.97 8.24
CA GLN A 402 9.85 29.08 7.38
C GLN A 402 8.39 29.03 6.87
N PRO A 403 7.77 30.18 6.54
CA PRO A 403 6.42 30.22 5.96
C PRO A 403 6.42 29.81 4.49
N VAL A 404 6.35 28.50 4.25
CA VAL A 404 6.34 27.83 2.94
C VAL A 404 4.97 27.21 2.60
N ASP A 405 4.82 26.52 1.47
CA ASP A 405 3.52 25.97 1.07
C ASP A 405 3.00 24.86 2.01
N ASN A 406 1.71 24.94 2.34
CA ASN A 406 1.00 23.95 3.17
C ASN A 406 -0.28 23.40 2.49
N VAL A 407 -0.29 23.29 1.15
CA VAL A 407 -1.47 22.88 0.36
C VAL A 407 -1.14 21.76 -0.64
N ALA A 408 0.04 21.77 -1.24
CA ALA A 408 0.46 20.85 -2.30
C ALA A 408 1.33 19.70 -1.75
N ALA A 409 0.68 18.56 -1.49
CA ALA A 409 1.39 17.32 -1.18
C ALA A 409 2.03 16.73 -2.45
N HIS A 410 3.33 16.44 -2.36
CA HIS A 410 4.15 15.93 -3.47
C HIS A 410 5.23 14.96 -2.96
N PRO A 411 5.84 14.14 -3.84
CA PRO A 411 7.16 13.61 -3.57
C PRO A 411 8.16 14.77 -3.42
N ARG A 412 9.09 14.67 -2.47
CA ARG A 412 10.02 15.76 -2.13
C ARG A 412 11.42 15.23 -1.90
N THR A 413 12.42 15.98 -2.35
CA THR A 413 13.81 15.82 -1.92
C THR A 413 14.27 17.09 -1.22
N ALA A 414 15.00 16.95 -0.12
CA ALA A 414 15.53 18.09 0.63
C ALA A 414 16.81 17.73 1.39
N VAL A 415 17.50 18.78 1.82
CA VAL A 415 18.68 18.71 2.68
C VAL A 415 18.50 19.58 3.92
N GLY A 416 18.99 19.12 5.07
CA GLY A 416 19.07 19.89 6.32
C GLY A 416 20.47 19.83 6.93
N PHE A 417 20.87 20.87 7.67
CA PHE A 417 22.19 21.03 8.28
C PHE A 417 22.08 21.29 9.78
N SER A 418 23.02 20.78 10.59
CA SER A 418 23.13 21.11 12.02
C SER A 418 23.56 22.57 12.22
N GLU A 419 23.33 23.14 13.41
CA GLU A 419 23.75 24.51 13.78
C GLU A 419 25.25 24.76 13.56
N ASP A 420 26.08 23.71 13.70
CA ASP A 420 27.53 23.80 13.48
C ASP A 420 27.97 23.30 12.09
N GLY A 421 27.06 22.80 11.25
CA GLY A 421 27.38 22.26 9.93
C GLY A 421 28.27 21.00 9.93
N SER A 422 28.43 20.30 11.06
CA SER A 422 29.16 19.03 11.12
C SER A 422 28.31 17.81 10.76
N ARG A 423 26.98 17.94 10.83
CA ARG A 423 26.01 16.91 10.44
C ARG A 423 25.06 17.47 9.39
N PHE A 424 24.66 16.62 8.45
CA PHE A 424 23.56 16.92 7.54
C PHE A 424 22.65 15.72 7.31
N TRP A 425 21.46 15.99 6.78
CA TRP A 425 20.46 15.00 6.41
C TRP A 425 20.08 15.19 4.94
N LEU A 426 20.01 14.11 4.18
CA LEU A 426 19.35 14.06 2.88
C LEU A 426 18.05 13.28 3.03
N VAL A 427 16.93 13.90 2.68
CA VAL A 427 15.59 13.32 2.84
C VAL A 427 14.95 13.14 1.48
N SER A 428 14.41 11.95 1.22
CA SER A 428 13.43 11.69 0.17
C SER A 428 12.09 11.33 0.80
N ILE A 429 11.01 11.88 0.26
CA ILE A 429 9.63 11.55 0.61
C ILE A 429 8.94 11.08 -0.67
N ASP A 430 8.38 9.88 -0.67
CA ASP A 430 7.57 9.38 -1.78
C ASP A 430 6.23 10.09 -1.85
N GLY A 431 5.60 10.14 -3.03
CA GLY A 431 4.27 10.75 -3.18
C GLY A 431 3.53 10.27 -4.42
N ARG A 432 2.25 10.67 -4.54
CA ARG A 432 1.35 10.31 -5.66
C ARG A 432 1.00 8.82 -5.77
N GLN A 433 1.32 8.02 -4.74
CA GLN A 433 1.01 6.59 -4.66
C GLN A 433 0.06 6.32 -3.47
N SER A 434 -0.70 5.23 -3.49
CA SER A 434 -1.63 4.90 -2.39
C SER A 434 -0.92 4.70 -1.05
N THR A 435 0.32 4.21 -1.09
CA THR A 435 1.21 4.02 0.06
C THR A 435 1.85 5.30 0.58
N SER A 436 1.83 6.41 -0.16
CA SER A 436 2.35 7.71 0.27
C SER A 436 1.71 8.88 -0.49
N ARG A 437 1.02 9.76 0.26
CA ARG A 437 0.45 11.00 -0.26
C ARG A 437 1.51 12.05 -0.62
N GLY A 438 2.71 11.95 -0.04
CA GLY A 438 3.74 12.97 -0.08
C GLY A 438 3.57 14.05 0.98
N MET A 439 4.54 14.97 1.07
CA MET A 439 4.54 16.08 2.03
C MET A 439 4.30 17.43 1.35
N THR A 440 3.64 18.34 2.07
CA THR A 440 3.72 19.79 1.81
C THR A 440 5.12 20.32 2.17
N GLU A 441 5.44 21.56 1.80
CA GLU A 441 6.73 22.16 2.16
C GLU A 441 6.81 22.40 3.66
N LEU A 442 5.70 22.74 4.30
CA LEU A 442 5.63 22.96 5.75
C LEU A 442 5.77 21.65 6.54
N GLU A 443 5.14 20.56 6.07
CA GLU A 443 5.31 19.22 6.66
C GLU A 443 6.78 18.76 6.61
N LEU A 444 7.43 18.94 5.46
CA LEU A 444 8.84 18.61 5.26
C LEU A 444 9.78 19.50 6.10
N ALA A 445 9.47 20.79 6.21
CA ALA A 445 10.22 21.71 7.07
C ALA A 445 10.16 21.30 8.55
N HIS A 446 8.98 20.93 9.04
CA HIS A 446 8.82 20.40 10.39
C HIS A 446 9.51 19.04 10.59
N HIS A 447 9.50 18.16 9.59
CA HIS A 447 10.22 16.90 9.64
C HIS A 447 11.74 17.12 9.76
N LEU A 448 12.34 17.95 8.90
CA LEU A 448 13.76 18.31 8.95
C LEU A 448 14.13 19.00 10.28
N HIS A 449 13.29 19.92 10.77
CA HIS A 449 13.48 20.53 12.08
C HIS A 449 13.44 19.48 13.21
N SER A 450 12.55 18.48 13.14
CA SER A 450 12.46 17.40 14.14
C SER A 450 13.67 16.45 14.15
N LEU A 451 14.37 16.30 13.01
CA LEU A 451 15.65 15.59 12.93
C LEU A 451 16.81 16.39 13.57
N GLY A 452 16.64 17.70 13.74
CA GLY A 452 17.64 18.62 14.31
C GLY A 452 18.23 19.61 13.30
N ALA A 453 17.61 19.81 12.14
CA ALA A 453 18.06 20.81 11.17
C ALA A 453 17.88 22.25 11.71
N HIS A 454 18.97 23.02 11.65
CA HIS A 454 19.03 24.45 11.95
C HIS A 454 18.88 25.30 10.67
N GLU A 455 19.36 24.77 9.55
CA GLU A 455 19.10 25.27 8.20
C GLU A 455 18.56 24.12 7.33
N ALA A 456 17.67 24.39 6.38
CA ALA A 456 17.19 23.39 5.44
C ALA A 456 16.74 23.97 4.09
N LEU A 457 16.92 23.20 3.01
CA LEU A 457 16.65 23.60 1.62
C LEU A 457 15.92 22.49 0.86
N ASN A 458 14.82 22.83 0.21
CA ASN A 458 14.10 21.96 -0.73
C ASN A 458 14.86 21.90 -2.07
N LEU A 459 15.21 20.69 -2.49
CA LEU A 459 15.82 20.33 -3.77
C LEU A 459 14.72 19.99 -4.80
N ASP A 460 15.04 19.45 -5.98
CA ASP A 460 13.98 19.07 -6.93
C ASP A 460 13.14 17.89 -6.40
N GLY A 461 11.86 17.83 -6.79
CA GLY A 461 10.88 16.88 -6.28
C GLY A 461 10.07 16.18 -7.37
N GLY A 462 8.89 15.69 -7.02
CA GLY A 462 8.03 14.97 -7.97
C GLY A 462 8.69 13.67 -8.44
N GLY A 463 8.63 13.37 -9.74
CA GLY A 463 9.28 12.18 -10.29
C GLY A 463 10.80 12.20 -10.22
N SER A 464 11.42 13.35 -9.94
CA SER A 464 12.87 13.45 -9.72
C SER A 464 13.29 12.83 -8.38
N SER A 465 12.39 12.75 -7.38
CA SER A 465 12.72 12.30 -6.02
C SER A 465 13.21 10.86 -5.98
N THR A 466 14.53 10.74 -5.85
CA THR A 466 15.27 9.48 -5.88
C THR A 466 16.35 9.50 -4.81
N LEU A 467 16.39 8.48 -3.97
CA LEU A 467 17.45 8.24 -2.99
C LEU A 467 18.06 6.86 -3.23
N LEU A 468 19.39 6.83 -3.38
CA LEU A 468 20.16 5.61 -3.47
C LEU A 468 21.06 5.42 -2.24
N ALA A 469 21.22 4.17 -1.81
CA ALA A 469 22.20 3.79 -0.79
C ALA A 469 22.63 2.32 -0.92
N ARG A 470 23.93 2.05 -0.75
CA ARG A 470 24.52 0.72 -0.62
C ARG A 470 24.32 0.21 0.82
N LYS A 471 23.83 -1.02 1.04
CA LYS A 471 23.90 -1.61 2.40
C LYS A 471 25.31 -2.19 2.60
N VAL A 472 25.82 -2.16 3.83
CA VAL A 472 27.17 -2.66 4.17
C VAL A 472 27.40 -4.08 3.63
N GLY A 473 28.41 -4.29 2.80
CA GLY A 473 28.73 -5.57 2.17
C GLY A 473 28.09 -5.82 0.78
N ASP A 474 27.26 -4.91 0.26
CA ASP A 474 26.91 -4.87 -1.17
C ASP A 474 28.06 -4.26 -1.98
N ALA A 475 28.07 -4.46 -3.30
CA ALA A 475 28.99 -3.77 -4.20
C ALA A 475 28.49 -2.37 -4.61
N GLU A 476 27.22 -2.29 -4.99
CA GLU A 476 26.61 -1.13 -5.65
C GLU A 476 25.49 -0.52 -4.78
N ALA A 477 25.15 0.75 -5.02
CA ALA A 477 24.02 1.38 -4.35
C ALA A 477 22.71 1.09 -5.10
N GLU A 478 21.63 0.82 -4.37
CA GLU A 478 20.30 0.61 -4.94
C GLU A 478 19.38 1.77 -4.58
N VAL A 479 18.35 2.02 -5.40
CA VAL A 479 17.23 2.91 -5.06
C VAL A 479 16.50 2.36 -3.83
N ARG A 480 16.21 3.24 -2.86
CA ARG A 480 15.57 2.88 -1.58
C ARG A 480 14.12 3.35 -1.46
N ASN A 481 13.76 4.41 -2.18
CA ASN A 481 12.40 4.95 -2.23
C ASN A 481 11.60 4.42 -3.44
N SER A 482 10.38 4.91 -3.65
CA SER A 482 9.53 4.59 -4.81
C SER A 482 9.31 5.83 -5.71
N PRO A 483 10.15 6.05 -6.74
CA PRO A 483 10.01 7.19 -7.66
C PRO A 483 8.63 7.26 -8.33
N SER A 484 7.98 8.43 -8.26
CA SER A 484 6.55 8.57 -8.63
C SER A 484 6.22 8.34 -10.10
N ASP A 485 7.23 8.28 -10.97
CA ASP A 485 7.09 8.02 -12.41
C ASP A 485 7.14 6.52 -12.74
N GLY A 486 7.28 5.64 -11.73
CA GLY A 486 7.40 4.19 -11.85
C GLY A 486 8.85 3.68 -11.95
N GLY A 487 9.80 4.56 -12.19
CA GLY A 487 11.24 4.31 -12.22
C GLY A 487 12.02 5.62 -12.08
N GLU A 488 13.36 5.54 -12.07
CA GLU A 488 14.21 6.73 -11.99
C GLU A 488 13.94 7.70 -13.15
N ARG A 489 13.64 8.97 -12.84
CA ARG A 489 13.59 10.05 -13.82
C ARG A 489 15.01 10.44 -14.22
N LEU A 490 15.21 10.76 -15.49
CA LEU A 490 16.48 11.31 -15.98
C LEU A 490 16.70 12.73 -15.42
N VAL A 491 17.71 12.89 -14.56
CA VAL A 491 18.08 14.15 -13.89
C VAL A 491 19.47 14.62 -14.35
N PRO A 492 19.77 15.93 -14.32
CA PRO A 492 21.09 16.44 -14.75
C PRO A 492 22.14 16.49 -13.63
N ASN A 493 21.73 16.41 -12.35
CA ASN A 493 22.65 16.42 -11.22
C ASN A 493 22.07 15.77 -9.95
N GLY A 494 22.95 15.57 -8.98
CA GLY A 494 22.64 15.08 -7.64
C GLY A 494 23.70 15.43 -6.60
N LEU A 495 23.42 15.08 -5.35
CA LEU A 495 24.33 15.20 -4.23
C LEU A 495 24.67 13.80 -3.70
N GLY A 496 25.93 13.40 -3.88
CA GLY A 496 26.43 12.09 -3.50
C GLY A 496 27.33 12.12 -2.28
N LEU A 497 27.59 10.93 -1.73
CA LEU A 497 28.50 10.69 -0.63
C LEU A 497 29.46 9.55 -1.00
N ARG A 498 30.75 9.86 -1.09
CA ARG A 498 31.85 8.91 -1.30
C ARG A 498 32.47 8.51 0.05
N THR A 499 33.01 7.30 0.11
CA THR A 499 33.84 6.82 1.22
C THR A 499 35.30 6.69 0.78
N ALA A 500 36.23 7.01 1.67
CA ALA A 500 37.65 6.65 1.50
C ALA A 500 37.82 5.14 1.26
N GLU A 501 38.82 4.78 0.44
CA GLU A 501 39.11 3.39 0.06
C GLU A 501 39.39 2.54 1.32
N GLY A 502 38.53 1.55 1.56
CA GLY A 502 38.67 0.60 2.68
C GLY A 502 39.85 -0.36 2.48
N SER A 503 40.34 -0.97 3.57
CA SER A 503 41.53 -1.83 3.49
C SER A 503 41.35 -3.15 2.72
N GLY A 504 40.14 -3.47 2.24
CA GLY A 504 39.82 -4.73 1.56
C GLY A 504 39.93 -5.95 2.50
N ARG A 505 39.96 -5.72 3.82
CA ARG A 505 40.13 -6.74 4.85
C ARG A 505 38.84 -6.90 5.63
N LEU A 506 38.34 -8.14 5.69
CA LEU A 506 37.14 -8.48 6.43
C LEU A 506 37.19 -7.95 7.88
N THR A 507 36.24 -7.10 8.25
CA THR A 507 36.04 -6.57 9.62
C THR A 507 34.73 -7.05 10.24
N GLY A 508 33.70 -7.28 9.41
CA GLY A 508 32.38 -7.76 9.83
C GLY A 508 31.67 -8.62 8.78
N PHE A 509 30.44 -9.00 9.10
CA PHE A 509 29.47 -9.57 8.17
C PHE A 509 28.11 -8.89 8.42
N ARG A 510 27.41 -8.47 7.36
CA ARG A 510 25.94 -8.36 7.42
C ARG A 510 25.37 -9.76 7.25
N VAL A 511 24.38 -10.12 8.06
CA VAL A 511 23.72 -11.44 8.01
C VAL A 511 22.23 -11.18 8.00
N GLU A 512 21.53 -11.77 7.03
CA GLU A 512 20.12 -11.53 6.76
C GLU A 512 19.53 -12.72 5.97
N PRO A 513 18.19 -12.85 5.93
CA PRO A 513 17.53 -13.71 4.95
C PRO A 513 17.96 -13.36 3.52
N ALA A 514 18.17 -14.36 2.67
CA ALA A 514 18.63 -14.19 1.29
C ALA A 514 17.60 -13.47 0.39
N VAL A 515 16.33 -13.45 0.81
CA VAL A 515 15.29 -12.58 0.25
C VAL A 515 14.77 -11.68 1.37
N ALA A 516 14.86 -10.37 1.16
CA ALA A 516 14.32 -9.38 2.08
C ALA A 516 12.85 -9.10 1.76
N GLY A 517 12.01 -9.11 2.80
CA GLY A 517 10.57 -8.84 2.72
C GLY A 517 9.91 -8.95 4.10
N PRO A 518 8.60 -8.68 4.21
CA PRO A 518 7.80 -9.13 5.34
C PRO A 518 8.02 -10.62 5.60
N ASP A 519 7.88 -11.04 6.86
CA ASP A 519 8.03 -12.45 7.29
C ASP A 519 9.37 -13.13 6.96
N SER A 520 10.37 -12.41 6.42
CA SER A 520 11.66 -12.99 6.02
C SER A 520 12.47 -13.56 7.20
N ALA A 521 12.25 -13.03 8.40
CA ALA A 521 12.81 -13.59 9.63
C ALA A 521 12.05 -14.82 10.16
N ARG A 522 10.81 -15.07 9.71
CA ARG A 522 9.96 -16.18 10.19
C ARG A 522 10.31 -17.49 9.48
N VAL A 523 10.34 -18.59 10.25
CA VAL A 523 10.67 -19.94 9.77
C VAL A 523 9.77 -20.99 10.45
N LEU A 524 8.98 -21.72 9.67
CA LEU A 524 8.08 -22.77 10.17
C LEU A 524 8.83 -23.99 10.75
N ALA A 525 8.32 -24.56 11.84
CA ALA A 525 8.99 -25.65 12.55
C ALA A 525 9.17 -26.91 11.70
N GLY A 526 10.43 -27.20 11.33
CA GLY A 526 10.83 -28.35 10.51
C GLY A 526 11.27 -27.97 9.10
N LEU A 527 10.89 -26.78 8.62
CA LEU A 527 11.27 -26.21 7.33
C LEU A 527 12.53 -25.33 7.47
N SER A 528 12.95 -24.74 6.35
CA SER A 528 14.18 -23.98 6.20
C SER A 528 13.96 -22.49 5.93
N ARG A 529 15.05 -21.72 6.03
CA ARG A 529 15.19 -20.33 5.60
C ARG A 529 16.62 -20.11 5.13
N ARG A 530 16.80 -19.55 3.94
CA ARG A 530 18.11 -19.26 3.38
C ARG A 530 18.64 -17.94 3.92
N LEU A 531 19.89 -17.94 4.40
CA LEU A 531 20.57 -16.75 4.92
C LEU A 531 21.84 -16.46 4.14
N ASP A 532 22.09 -15.20 3.87
CA ASP A 532 23.36 -14.70 3.37
C ASP A 532 24.24 -14.09 4.46
N ALA A 533 25.53 -14.05 4.18
CA ALA A 533 26.55 -13.50 5.07
C ALA A 533 27.54 -12.66 4.27
N LEU A 534 27.14 -11.43 4.00
CA LEU A 534 27.87 -10.46 3.18
C LEU A 534 29.02 -9.88 3.99
N GLY A 535 30.24 -10.37 3.70
CA GLY A 535 31.47 -9.92 4.34
C GLY A 535 31.83 -8.51 3.88
N HIS A 536 32.34 -7.68 4.79
CA HIS A 536 32.72 -6.31 4.49
C HIS A 536 33.99 -5.85 5.24
N ASP A 537 34.61 -4.77 4.78
CA ASP A 537 35.68 -4.07 5.50
C ASP A 537 35.17 -2.87 6.32
N GLU A 538 36.08 -2.09 6.91
CA GLU A 538 35.74 -0.92 7.73
C GLU A 538 35.00 0.21 7.00
N SER A 539 35.07 0.29 5.66
CA SER A 539 34.31 1.26 4.86
C SER A 539 32.88 0.79 4.53
N GLY A 540 32.57 -0.48 4.84
CA GLY A 540 31.35 -1.15 4.39
C GLY A 540 31.45 -1.73 2.96
N ALA A 541 32.59 -1.60 2.29
CA ALA A 541 32.84 -2.22 0.98
C ALA A 541 32.91 -3.77 1.07
N PRO A 542 32.56 -4.50 0.00
CA PRO A 542 32.39 -5.95 0.04
C PRO A 542 33.73 -6.70 0.12
N VAL A 543 33.79 -7.74 0.94
CA VAL A 543 34.96 -8.61 1.08
C VAL A 543 34.54 -10.08 1.02
N SER A 544 34.93 -10.76 -0.06
CA SER A 544 34.66 -12.19 -0.25
C SER A 544 35.25 -13.05 0.88
N ALA A 545 34.38 -13.72 1.64
CA ALA A 545 34.78 -14.57 2.76
C ALA A 545 33.85 -15.78 2.90
N SER A 546 34.37 -16.89 3.45
CA SER A 546 33.59 -18.10 3.73
C SER A 546 33.40 -18.26 5.25
N PRO A 547 32.27 -17.81 5.82
CA PRO A 547 32.02 -17.88 7.27
C PRO A 547 31.77 -19.31 7.75
N ARG A 548 31.87 -19.49 9.07
CA ARG A 548 31.35 -20.66 9.77
C ARG A 548 30.06 -20.29 10.51
N TRP A 549 28.99 -20.99 10.16
CA TRP A 549 27.66 -20.74 10.69
C TRP A 549 27.41 -21.42 12.05
N ARG A 550 26.60 -20.79 12.91
CA ARG A 550 26.19 -21.28 14.24
C ARG A 550 24.79 -20.77 14.59
N VAL A 551 24.04 -21.53 15.40
CA VAL A 551 22.81 -21.07 16.07
C VAL A 551 23.10 -20.88 17.55
N HIS A 552 22.69 -19.77 18.16
CA HIS A 552 22.89 -19.53 19.60
C HIS A 552 22.12 -20.52 20.47
N ARG A 553 20.92 -20.96 20.02
CA ARG A 553 20.10 -22.02 20.61
C ARG A 553 20.03 -23.25 19.67
N PRO A 554 20.96 -24.22 19.73
CA PRO A 554 20.92 -25.45 18.89
C PRO A 554 19.71 -26.38 19.09
N GLY A 555 18.81 -26.01 20.01
CA GLY A 555 17.50 -26.64 20.20
C GLY A 555 16.40 -26.04 19.30
N ASN A 556 16.55 -24.81 18.80
CA ASN A 556 15.57 -24.14 17.94
C ASN A 556 15.82 -24.47 16.46
N GLY A 557 17.09 -24.66 16.06
CA GLY A 557 17.42 -25.06 14.69
C GLY A 557 18.84 -25.62 14.52
N ARG A 558 19.22 -25.82 13.26
CA ARG A 558 20.60 -26.04 12.78
C ARG A 558 20.87 -25.06 11.64
N VAL A 559 22.14 -24.72 11.39
CA VAL A 559 22.52 -23.95 10.20
C VAL A 559 23.72 -24.61 9.54
N VAL A 560 23.70 -24.74 8.22
CA VAL A 560 24.76 -25.32 7.38
C VAL A 560 24.82 -24.50 6.10
N ASP A 561 25.99 -23.94 5.79
CA ASP A 561 26.29 -23.28 4.51
C ASP A 561 25.22 -22.25 4.05
N GLY A 562 24.73 -21.43 4.98
CA GLY A 562 23.70 -20.40 4.77
C GLY A 562 22.28 -20.86 5.08
N VAL A 563 21.96 -22.14 4.88
CA VAL A 563 20.62 -22.69 5.15
C VAL A 563 20.43 -22.91 6.65
N PHE A 564 19.52 -22.14 7.26
CA PHE A 564 18.95 -22.46 8.56
C PHE A 564 17.79 -23.43 8.39
N VAL A 565 17.71 -24.46 9.24
CA VAL A 565 16.57 -25.39 9.30
C VAL A 565 16.08 -25.49 10.72
N ALA A 566 14.82 -25.13 10.93
CA ALA A 566 14.14 -25.17 12.22
C ALA A 566 14.06 -26.60 12.78
N ARG A 567 13.82 -26.72 14.09
CA ARG A 567 13.47 -28.00 14.71
C ARG A 567 11.97 -28.20 14.67
N ASP A 568 11.56 -29.31 14.07
CA ASP A 568 10.21 -29.86 14.14
C ASP A 568 9.80 -30.23 15.59
N ARG A 569 9.48 -29.22 16.43
CA ARG A 569 8.97 -29.36 17.80
C ARG A 569 8.29 -28.09 18.32
N ALA A 570 7.05 -28.22 18.78
CA ALA A 570 6.34 -27.15 19.48
C ALA A 570 7.06 -26.63 20.76
N ASP A 571 7.89 -27.44 21.43
CA ASP A 571 8.67 -26.99 22.61
C ASP A 571 9.89 -26.11 22.28
N ARG A 572 10.00 -25.64 21.02
CA ARG A 572 11.17 -24.96 20.44
C ARG A 572 10.84 -23.74 19.56
N VAL A 573 9.58 -23.29 19.57
CA VAL A 573 9.08 -22.05 18.94
C VAL A 573 9.77 -20.82 19.55
N GLY A 574 9.80 -19.71 18.80
CA GLY A 574 10.29 -18.41 19.24
C GLY A 574 11.75 -18.09 18.88
N GLU A 575 12.08 -16.79 18.94
CA GLU A 575 13.36 -16.13 18.61
C GLU A 575 14.62 -17.00 18.75
N THR A 576 15.47 -16.99 17.72
CA THR A 576 16.82 -17.55 17.75
C THR A 576 17.81 -16.75 16.92
N THR A 577 18.88 -16.28 17.56
CA THR A 577 20.02 -15.65 16.87
C THR A 577 20.82 -16.69 16.08
N VAL A 578 21.08 -16.41 14.80
CA VAL A 578 22.02 -17.13 13.92
C VAL A 578 23.27 -16.27 13.74
N THR A 579 24.45 -16.91 13.63
CA THR A 579 25.75 -16.23 13.58
C THR A 579 26.61 -16.78 12.44
N ALA A 580 27.12 -15.90 11.58
CA ALA A 580 28.16 -16.19 10.61
C ALA A 580 29.50 -15.65 11.12
N ALA A 581 30.56 -16.47 11.18
CA ALA A 581 31.82 -16.03 11.79
C ALA A 581 33.11 -16.59 11.17
N THR A 582 34.13 -15.74 11.06
CA THR A 582 35.49 -16.05 10.60
C THR A 582 36.51 -15.62 11.66
N GLY A 583 37.01 -16.60 12.43
CA GLY A 583 38.00 -16.36 13.50
C GLY A 583 37.40 -15.63 14.70
N ARG A 584 37.53 -14.30 14.73
CA ARG A 584 36.88 -13.40 15.71
C ARG A 584 35.88 -12.43 15.07
N ILE A 585 35.88 -12.32 13.75
CA ILE A 585 34.96 -11.50 12.99
C ILE A 585 33.64 -12.25 12.88
N GLN A 586 32.52 -11.58 13.11
CA GLN A 586 31.20 -12.20 13.06
C GLN A 586 30.12 -11.20 12.68
N GLY A 587 29.02 -11.71 12.14
CA GLY A 587 27.73 -11.02 12.01
C GLY A 587 26.61 -11.92 12.53
N THR A 588 25.47 -11.32 12.84
CA THR A 588 24.31 -12.00 13.43
C THR A 588 23.01 -11.51 12.83
N THR A 589 22.09 -12.44 12.62
CA THR A 589 20.67 -12.15 12.35
C THR A 589 19.81 -12.85 13.38
N GLU A 590 18.57 -12.41 13.55
CA GLU A 590 17.60 -13.04 14.43
C GLU A 590 16.44 -13.57 13.58
N LEU A 591 16.08 -14.83 13.82
CA LEU A 591 14.98 -15.49 13.16
C LEU A 591 13.94 -15.85 14.20
N ASP A 592 12.67 -15.76 13.83
CA ASP A 592 11.61 -16.35 14.62
C ASP A 592 11.29 -17.76 14.10
N VAL A 593 11.09 -18.70 15.01
CA VAL A 593 10.74 -20.09 14.68
C VAL A 593 9.28 -20.28 15.02
N LEU A 594 8.44 -20.25 13.99
CA LEU A 594 6.99 -20.43 14.11
C LEU A 594 6.63 -21.87 14.52
N GLY A 595 5.35 -22.12 14.71
CA GLY A 595 4.79 -23.45 14.95
C GLY A 595 4.98 -24.42 13.80
N ARG A 596 4.41 -25.61 13.96
CA ARG A 596 4.38 -26.61 12.87
C ARG A 596 3.37 -26.17 11.81
N PRO A 597 3.70 -26.21 10.51
CA PRO A 597 2.71 -25.92 9.48
C PRO A 597 1.57 -26.93 9.58
N VAL A 598 0.33 -26.42 9.52
CA VAL A 598 -0.90 -27.22 9.41
C VAL A 598 -1.55 -27.08 8.03
N ARG A 599 -1.20 -26.01 7.31
CA ARG A 599 -1.65 -25.75 5.94
C ARG A 599 -0.48 -25.28 5.07
N LEU A 600 -0.51 -25.66 3.80
CA LEU A 600 0.16 -24.96 2.71
C LEU A 600 -0.91 -24.42 1.76
N ARG A 601 -0.65 -23.29 1.12
CA ARG A 601 -1.47 -22.75 0.02
C ARG A 601 -0.57 -22.08 -1.02
N GLY A 602 -1.08 -21.89 -2.23
CA GLY A 602 -0.52 -20.86 -3.11
C GLY A 602 -0.73 -19.47 -2.49
N GLU A 603 0.19 -18.54 -2.74
CA GLU A 603 -0.11 -17.12 -2.56
C GLU A 603 -1.30 -16.73 -3.44
N VAL A 604 -1.27 -17.13 -4.71
CA VAL A 604 -2.38 -17.13 -5.65
C VAL A 604 -2.86 -18.55 -5.92
N GLY A 605 -4.19 -18.75 -6.01
CA GLY A 605 -4.77 -20.05 -6.37
C GLY A 605 -4.67 -20.39 -7.87
N ARG A 606 -4.47 -19.38 -8.73
CA ARG A 606 -4.30 -19.54 -10.18
C ARG A 606 -3.31 -18.53 -10.75
N VAL A 607 -2.53 -18.96 -11.74
CA VAL A 607 -1.70 -18.12 -12.63
C VAL A 607 -2.24 -18.21 -14.05
N THR A 608 -2.21 -17.09 -14.77
CA THR A 608 -2.57 -17.04 -16.19
C THR A 608 -1.43 -16.40 -17.00
N LEU A 609 -0.80 -17.19 -17.86
CA LEU A 609 0.29 -16.80 -18.76
C LEU A 609 -0.31 -16.55 -20.16
N SER A 610 0.14 -15.52 -20.89
CA SER A 610 -0.55 -15.09 -22.12
C SER A 610 -0.17 -15.85 -23.40
N GLY A 611 0.83 -16.73 -23.36
CA GLY A 611 1.34 -17.52 -24.49
C GLY A 611 2.70 -18.15 -24.15
N ALA A 612 3.36 -18.79 -25.11
CA ALA A 612 4.68 -19.40 -24.90
C ALA A 612 5.77 -18.39 -24.51
N GLU A 613 6.81 -18.86 -23.82
CA GLU A 613 7.96 -18.07 -23.30
C GLU A 613 7.62 -17.01 -22.23
N VAL A 614 6.33 -16.71 -22.00
CA VAL A 614 5.86 -15.84 -20.91
C VAL A 614 5.98 -16.57 -19.56
N ASP A 615 6.49 -15.89 -18.54
CA ASP A 615 6.60 -16.41 -17.18
C ASP A 615 5.87 -15.56 -16.12
N SER A 616 5.75 -16.13 -14.92
CA SER A 616 5.20 -15.46 -13.75
C SER A 616 5.76 -16.12 -12.47
N HIS A 617 6.09 -15.30 -11.48
CA HIS A 617 6.56 -15.77 -10.18
C HIS A 617 5.38 -16.30 -9.33
N VAL A 618 5.61 -17.40 -8.59
CA VAL A 618 4.65 -17.97 -7.62
C VAL A 618 5.32 -18.31 -6.30
N ARG A 619 4.62 -18.03 -5.20
CA ARG A 619 5.05 -18.38 -3.84
C ARG A 619 4.09 -19.38 -3.20
N VAL A 620 4.64 -20.26 -2.35
CA VAL A 620 3.88 -21.22 -1.54
C VAL A 620 3.96 -20.75 -0.09
N ILE A 621 2.82 -20.39 0.47
CA ILE A 621 2.71 -19.91 1.85
C ILE A 621 2.37 -21.08 2.76
N GLY A 622 3.11 -21.24 3.84
CA GLY A 622 2.78 -22.14 4.93
C GLY A 622 2.19 -21.36 6.12
N SER A 623 1.23 -21.96 6.80
CA SER A 623 0.62 -21.42 8.03
C SER A 623 0.66 -22.46 9.14
N ASP A 624 0.97 -22.05 10.36
CA ASP A 624 0.82 -22.89 11.55
C ASP A 624 -0.59 -22.82 12.16
N ALA A 625 -0.79 -23.47 13.32
CA ALA A 625 -2.09 -23.55 13.99
C ALA A 625 -2.53 -22.25 14.65
N ASP A 626 -1.62 -21.29 14.84
CA ASP A 626 -1.88 -20.00 15.49
C ASP A 626 -2.00 -18.86 14.46
N GLY A 627 -2.13 -19.21 13.17
CA GLY A 627 -2.32 -18.28 12.06
C GLY A 627 -1.04 -17.66 11.53
N PHE A 628 0.11 -17.86 12.18
CA PHE A 628 1.38 -17.30 11.72
C PHE A 628 1.81 -17.93 10.41
N SER A 629 2.25 -17.08 9.47
CA SER A 629 2.59 -17.52 8.12
C SER A 629 3.89 -16.93 7.58
N THR A 630 4.44 -17.61 6.56
CA THR A 630 5.63 -17.19 5.80
C THR A 630 5.73 -18.04 4.53
N TRP A 631 6.57 -17.66 3.56
CA TRP A 631 6.83 -18.50 2.39
C TRP A 631 7.65 -19.74 2.78
N VAL A 632 7.42 -20.85 2.09
CA VAL A 632 8.24 -22.06 2.19
C VAL A 632 9.34 -22.02 1.13
N GLU A 633 10.58 -22.30 1.53
CA GLU A 633 11.70 -22.30 0.58
C GLU A 633 11.52 -23.36 -0.52
N PRO A 634 11.94 -23.08 -1.76
CA PRO A 634 11.89 -24.05 -2.87
C PRO A 634 12.59 -25.38 -2.58
N GLU A 635 13.59 -25.42 -1.71
CA GLU A 635 14.32 -26.64 -1.34
C GLU A 635 13.61 -27.55 -0.32
N ASP A 636 12.56 -27.07 0.34
CA ASP A 636 11.67 -27.91 1.19
C ASP A 636 10.51 -28.54 0.40
N LEU A 637 10.27 -28.08 -0.84
CA LEU A 637 9.09 -28.44 -1.64
C LEU A 637 9.40 -29.49 -2.71
N ARG A 638 8.59 -30.55 -2.75
CA ARG A 638 8.50 -31.44 -3.91
C ARG A 638 7.37 -30.98 -4.84
N LEU A 639 7.72 -30.64 -6.08
CA LEU A 639 6.76 -30.28 -7.11
C LEU A 639 6.23 -31.52 -7.88
N ASP A 640 5.06 -31.34 -8.48
CA ASP A 640 4.36 -32.26 -9.39
C ASP A 640 3.54 -31.36 -10.36
N TYR A 641 3.82 -31.42 -11.67
CA TYR A 641 3.17 -30.61 -12.72
C TYR A 641 3.40 -31.24 -14.11
N ASP A 642 2.80 -30.68 -15.15
CA ASP A 642 3.01 -31.10 -16.54
C ASP A 642 4.20 -30.37 -17.19
N GLU A 643 5.33 -31.09 -17.30
CA GLU A 643 6.58 -30.61 -17.91
C GLU A 643 6.49 -30.34 -19.43
N ASP A 644 5.44 -30.83 -20.12
CA ASP A 644 5.20 -30.50 -21.54
C ASP A 644 4.44 -29.15 -21.69
N VAL A 645 3.82 -28.62 -20.63
CA VAL A 645 3.04 -27.36 -20.64
C VAL A 645 3.82 -26.19 -20.03
N VAL A 646 4.52 -26.42 -18.91
CA VAL A 646 5.30 -25.37 -18.22
C VAL A 646 6.64 -25.88 -17.72
N ARG A 647 7.59 -24.96 -17.56
CA ARG A 647 8.83 -25.13 -16.81
C ARG A 647 8.70 -24.37 -15.49
N VAL A 648 9.12 -25.00 -14.38
CA VAL A 648 9.12 -24.37 -13.06
C VAL A 648 10.53 -24.45 -12.46
N ASP A 649 11.16 -23.30 -12.25
CA ASP A 649 12.50 -23.18 -11.68
C ASP A 649 12.47 -22.38 -10.36
N PRO A 650 13.25 -22.77 -9.33
CA PRO A 650 13.39 -21.99 -8.10
C PRO A 650 13.90 -20.56 -8.37
N ASP A 651 13.21 -19.58 -7.81
CA ASP A 651 13.55 -18.16 -7.94
C ASP A 651 13.21 -17.44 -6.63
N GLY A 652 14.15 -16.69 -6.06
CA GLY A 652 13.98 -15.98 -4.79
C GLY A 652 13.32 -16.80 -3.68
N ASP A 653 12.11 -16.37 -3.30
CA ASP A 653 11.22 -16.90 -2.26
C ASP A 653 10.10 -17.81 -2.82
N GLY A 654 10.27 -18.32 -4.04
CA GLY A 654 9.29 -19.11 -4.75
C GLY A 654 9.83 -19.70 -6.06
N PHE A 655 9.07 -19.60 -7.14
CA PHE A 655 9.41 -20.20 -8.43
C PHE A 655 8.99 -19.30 -9.60
N SER A 656 9.82 -19.17 -10.64
CA SER A 656 9.36 -18.69 -11.95
C SER A 656 8.70 -19.86 -12.69
N VAL A 657 7.47 -19.64 -13.15
CA VAL A 657 6.66 -20.59 -13.94
C VAL A 657 6.58 -20.07 -15.37
N THR A 658 7.33 -20.66 -16.29
CA THR A 658 7.36 -20.27 -17.72
C THR A 658 6.50 -21.19 -18.58
N ALA A 659 5.69 -20.61 -19.46
CA ALA A 659 4.92 -21.33 -20.47
C ALA A 659 5.80 -21.92 -21.58
N LEU A 660 5.53 -23.18 -21.97
CA LEU A 660 6.22 -23.87 -23.06
C LEU A 660 5.35 -24.02 -24.33
N VAL A 661 4.08 -23.62 -24.27
CA VAL A 661 3.05 -23.77 -25.31
C VAL A 661 2.22 -22.48 -25.45
N ASP A 662 1.55 -22.28 -26.59
CA ASP A 662 0.68 -21.11 -26.81
C ASP A 662 -0.72 -21.25 -26.19
N SER A 663 -1.18 -22.49 -25.95
CA SER A 663 -2.44 -22.82 -25.26
C SER A 663 -2.22 -24.09 -24.44
N GLY A 664 -2.66 -24.11 -23.17
CA GLY A 664 -2.56 -25.28 -22.31
C GLY A 664 -2.95 -25.00 -20.85
N SER A 665 -2.95 -26.04 -20.01
CA SER A 665 -3.21 -25.91 -18.58
C SER A 665 -2.65 -27.07 -17.77
N THR A 666 -2.17 -26.79 -16.56
CA THR A 666 -1.71 -27.81 -15.60
C THR A 666 -1.96 -27.37 -14.16
N VAL A 667 -1.83 -28.29 -13.19
CA VAL A 667 -1.92 -27.97 -11.76
C VAL A 667 -0.54 -28.18 -11.13
N LEU A 668 0.10 -27.08 -10.73
CA LEU A 668 1.33 -27.11 -9.95
C LEU A 668 1.00 -27.53 -8.52
N THR A 669 1.33 -28.76 -8.16
CA THR A 669 1.16 -29.30 -6.80
C THR A 669 2.49 -29.24 -6.07
N ALA A 670 2.57 -28.45 -5.00
CA ALA A 670 3.76 -28.28 -4.19
C ALA A 670 3.58 -28.95 -2.82
N THR A 671 4.50 -29.85 -2.45
CA THR A 671 4.36 -30.75 -1.29
C THR A 671 5.49 -30.54 -0.28
N ALA A 672 5.18 -30.29 0.99
CA ALA A 672 6.13 -30.40 2.10
C ALA A 672 5.57 -31.31 3.21
N GLY A 673 6.32 -32.36 3.56
CA GLY A 673 5.84 -33.38 4.50
C GLY A 673 4.60 -34.12 3.96
N GLU A 674 3.49 -34.03 4.69
CA GLU A 674 2.18 -34.58 4.30
C GLU A 674 1.22 -33.50 3.74
N LEU A 675 1.64 -32.23 3.69
CA LEU A 675 0.84 -31.10 3.24
C LEU A 675 1.06 -30.81 1.75
N THR A 676 0.00 -30.38 1.05
CA THR A 676 0.05 -30.01 -0.38
C THR A 676 -0.65 -28.67 -0.63
N ALA A 677 0.04 -27.72 -1.26
CA ALA A 677 -0.59 -26.60 -1.95
C ALA A 677 -0.86 -26.97 -3.41
N ARG A 678 -1.89 -26.37 -4.03
CA ARG A 678 -2.16 -26.48 -5.47
C ARG A 678 -2.36 -25.11 -6.10
N ILE A 679 -1.72 -24.88 -7.24
CA ILE A 679 -1.86 -23.66 -8.04
C ILE A 679 -2.25 -24.09 -9.45
N GLY A 680 -3.41 -23.62 -9.93
CA GLY A 680 -3.80 -23.83 -11.33
C GLY A 680 -2.98 -22.93 -12.24
N VAL A 681 -2.35 -23.48 -13.28
CA VAL A 681 -1.60 -22.70 -14.27
C VAL A 681 -2.29 -22.84 -15.61
N THR A 682 -2.71 -21.71 -16.18
CA THR A 682 -3.44 -21.64 -17.45
C THR A 682 -2.62 -20.82 -18.46
N VAL A 683 -2.45 -21.32 -19.67
CA VAL A 683 -1.64 -20.68 -20.71
C VAL A 683 -2.54 -20.34 -21.90
N GLY A 684 -2.46 -19.10 -22.35
CA GLY A 684 -3.20 -18.58 -23.51
C GLY A 684 -4.71 -18.44 -23.30
N THR A 685 -5.39 -18.16 -24.41
CA THR A 685 -6.86 -18.16 -24.54
C THR A 685 -7.27 -18.62 -25.93
N GLU A 686 -8.27 -19.48 -26.00
CA GLU A 686 -8.91 -19.89 -27.25
C GLU A 686 -10.19 -19.07 -27.49
N GLN A 687 -10.38 -18.53 -28.69
CA GLN A 687 -11.60 -17.79 -29.02
C GLN A 687 -12.72 -18.76 -29.40
N GLN A 688 -13.81 -18.73 -28.62
CA GLN A 688 -15.01 -19.56 -28.82
C GLN A 688 -16.19 -18.67 -29.21
N VAL A 689 -16.96 -19.05 -30.24
CA VAL A 689 -18.23 -18.38 -30.57
C VAL A 689 -19.31 -18.84 -29.59
N LEU A 690 -19.91 -17.90 -28.88
CA LEU A 690 -21.04 -18.10 -27.96
C LEU A 690 -22.36 -18.14 -28.71
N ASP A 691 -22.53 -17.21 -29.64
CA ASP A 691 -23.71 -17.05 -30.50
C ASP A 691 -23.25 -16.33 -31.78
N PRO A 692 -23.47 -16.87 -33.00
CA PRO A 692 -23.14 -16.16 -34.24
C PRO A 692 -23.98 -14.89 -34.45
N LEU A 693 -25.07 -14.71 -33.70
CA LEU A 693 -26.07 -13.65 -33.87
C LEU A 693 -26.78 -13.72 -35.24
N ASP A 694 -26.95 -14.93 -35.80
CA ASP A 694 -27.60 -15.16 -37.10
C ASP A 694 -29.13 -15.31 -37.03
N SER A 695 -29.70 -15.34 -35.81
CA SER A 695 -31.14 -15.38 -35.54
C SER A 695 -31.58 -14.35 -34.50
N LEU A 696 -32.86 -13.99 -34.51
CA LEU A 696 -33.51 -13.21 -33.45
C LEU A 696 -34.08 -14.10 -32.33
N ASP A 697 -34.07 -15.42 -32.50
CA ASP A 697 -34.46 -16.37 -31.45
C ASP A 697 -33.49 -16.26 -30.26
N GLY A 698 -34.02 -16.18 -29.04
CA GLY A 698 -33.23 -15.96 -27.82
C GLY A 698 -32.93 -14.48 -27.49
N TRP A 699 -33.23 -13.55 -28.40
CA TRP A 699 -32.87 -12.13 -28.24
C TRP A 699 -34.10 -11.21 -28.16
N GLN A 700 -34.05 -10.17 -27.30
CA GLN A 700 -35.16 -9.22 -27.12
C GLN A 700 -34.69 -7.77 -27.01
N ALA A 701 -35.36 -6.87 -27.73
CA ALA A 701 -35.14 -5.41 -27.65
C ALA A 701 -35.88 -4.78 -26.46
N THR A 702 -35.19 -3.98 -25.65
CA THR A 702 -35.81 -3.09 -24.64
C THR A 702 -35.15 -1.71 -24.65
N ALA A 703 -35.73 -0.73 -23.95
CA ALA A 703 -35.25 0.65 -23.90
C ALA A 703 -35.47 1.29 -22.52
N PHE A 704 -34.60 2.23 -22.13
CA PHE A 704 -34.76 3.04 -20.92
C PHE A 704 -34.38 4.51 -21.17
N PRO A 705 -35.16 5.50 -20.68
CA PRO A 705 -36.52 5.36 -20.14
C PRO A 705 -37.51 4.99 -21.26
N ALA A 706 -38.79 4.75 -20.93
CA ALA A 706 -39.83 4.32 -21.90
C ALA A 706 -40.14 5.30 -23.07
N VAL A 707 -39.47 6.46 -23.13
CA VAL A 707 -39.50 7.41 -24.26
C VAL A 707 -38.47 7.08 -25.36
N VAL A 708 -37.48 6.24 -25.06
CA VAL A 708 -36.39 5.82 -25.97
C VAL A 708 -36.89 4.71 -26.90
N GLY A 709 -36.43 4.70 -28.15
CA GLY A 709 -36.72 3.65 -29.11
C GLY A 709 -35.64 2.57 -29.15
N SER A 710 -36.06 1.31 -29.22
CA SER A 710 -35.20 0.13 -29.43
C SER A 710 -36.00 -0.93 -30.19
N ALA A 711 -35.42 -1.48 -31.24
CA ALA A 711 -35.96 -2.62 -31.98
C ALA A 711 -34.80 -3.45 -32.56
N ILE A 712 -34.95 -4.78 -32.61
CA ILE A 712 -34.00 -5.67 -33.27
C ILE A 712 -34.56 -6.19 -34.59
N SER A 713 -33.70 -6.29 -35.60
CA SER A 713 -34.04 -6.79 -36.94
C SER A 713 -32.88 -7.60 -37.53
N ALA A 714 -33.16 -8.57 -38.40
CA ALA A 714 -32.11 -9.27 -39.14
C ALA A 714 -31.46 -8.33 -40.18
N ALA A 715 -30.16 -8.47 -40.37
CA ALA A 715 -29.34 -7.67 -41.29
C ALA A 715 -28.24 -8.53 -41.95
N ASP A 716 -27.51 -7.94 -42.89
CA ASP A 716 -26.30 -8.55 -43.46
C ASP A 716 -25.15 -8.45 -42.43
N GLY A 717 -24.60 -9.60 -42.04
CA GLY A 717 -23.41 -9.76 -41.21
C GLY A 717 -22.10 -9.48 -41.96
N ARG A 718 -20.98 -9.71 -41.29
CA ARG A 718 -19.61 -9.41 -41.71
C ARG A 718 -19.17 -10.20 -42.93
N ASP A 719 -19.38 -11.51 -42.92
CA ASP A 719 -18.96 -12.42 -43.99
C ASP A 719 -20.12 -12.82 -44.93
N GLY A 720 -21.26 -12.12 -44.84
CA GLY A 720 -22.47 -12.37 -45.65
C GLY A 720 -23.42 -13.41 -45.06
N THR A 721 -23.18 -13.84 -43.82
CA THR A 721 -24.16 -14.44 -42.90
C THR A 721 -25.25 -13.42 -42.51
N PRO A 722 -26.38 -13.84 -41.92
CA PRO A 722 -27.24 -12.92 -41.18
C PRO A 722 -26.54 -12.40 -39.90
N GLY A 723 -26.89 -11.20 -39.45
CA GLY A 723 -26.52 -10.64 -38.15
C GLY A 723 -27.68 -9.88 -37.49
N ILE A 724 -27.60 -9.60 -36.19
CA ILE A 724 -28.62 -8.81 -35.46
C ILE A 724 -28.32 -7.32 -35.59
N ALA A 725 -29.22 -6.57 -36.23
CA ALA A 725 -29.23 -5.12 -36.11
C ALA A 725 -30.04 -4.66 -34.89
N LEU A 726 -29.53 -3.62 -34.22
CA LEU A 726 -30.27 -2.81 -33.26
C LEU A 726 -30.58 -1.45 -33.88
N ASP A 727 -31.84 -1.26 -34.29
CA ASP A 727 -32.38 0.03 -34.69
C ASP A 727 -32.78 0.82 -33.42
N TYR A 728 -32.16 1.96 -33.16
CA TYR A 728 -32.30 2.70 -31.89
C TYR A 728 -32.64 4.18 -32.06
N ARG A 729 -33.32 4.76 -31.05
CA ARG A 729 -33.63 6.19 -30.97
C ARG A 729 -33.40 6.74 -29.57
N LEU A 730 -32.22 7.27 -29.33
CA LEU A 730 -31.81 7.93 -28.08
C LEU A 730 -32.27 9.40 -28.08
N THR A 731 -33.59 9.63 -28.19
CA THR A 731 -34.20 10.97 -28.20
C THR A 731 -35.39 11.10 -27.26
N GLY A 732 -35.67 12.34 -26.81
CA GLY A 732 -36.91 12.72 -26.14
C GLY A 732 -36.82 12.88 -24.61
N THR A 733 -35.63 12.77 -24.03
CA THR A 733 -35.35 13.11 -22.62
C THR A 733 -33.90 13.52 -22.44
N THR A 734 -33.61 14.36 -21.44
CA THR A 734 -32.25 14.78 -21.07
C THR A 734 -31.55 13.80 -20.14
N ALA A 735 -32.29 12.92 -19.44
CA ALA A 735 -31.71 11.83 -18.65
C ALA A 735 -31.02 10.77 -19.54
N THR A 736 -30.16 9.94 -18.95
CA THR A 736 -29.46 8.81 -19.62
C THR A 736 -30.42 7.96 -20.45
N ARG A 737 -30.12 7.77 -21.74
CA ARG A 737 -30.93 6.99 -22.69
C ARG A 737 -30.16 5.73 -23.09
N ALA A 738 -30.80 4.57 -23.05
CA ALA A 738 -30.20 3.30 -23.45
C ALA A 738 -31.16 2.44 -24.28
N ALA A 739 -30.62 1.72 -25.27
CA ALA A 739 -31.31 0.74 -26.09
C ALA A 739 -30.58 -0.61 -25.99
N TYR A 740 -31.26 -1.63 -25.48
CA TYR A 740 -30.68 -2.91 -25.07
C TYR A 740 -31.09 -4.05 -26.00
N VAL A 741 -30.14 -4.95 -26.25
CA VAL A 741 -30.34 -6.31 -26.77
C VAL A 741 -30.12 -7.28 -25.61
N ASN A 742 -31.17 -7.98 -25.18
CA ASN A 742 -31.18 -8.81 -23.98
C ASN A 742 -31.22 -10.29 -24.38
N ALA A 743 -30.40 -11.13 -23.72
CA ALA A 743 -30.44 -12.58 -23.85
C ALA A 743 -31.58 -13.14 -22.99
N VAL A 744 -32.47 -13.93 -23.60
CA VAL A 744 -33.67 -14.51 -22.98
C VAL A 744 -33.85 -15.98 -23.44
N PRO A 745 -33.38 -16.98 -22.67
CA PRO A 745 -32.71 -16.88 -21.37
C PRO A 745 -31.31 -16.24 -21.45
N ARG A 746 -30.77 -15.81 -20.30
CA ARG A 746 -29.39 -15.29 -20.21
C ARG A 746 -28.38 -16.35 -20.65
N THR A 747 -27.44 -16.00 -21.53
CA THR A 747 -26.44 -16.93 -22.08
C THR A 747 -25.35 -17.21 -21.05
N GLU A 748 -25.13 -18.47 -20.69
CA GLU A 748 -24.05 -18.85 -19.78
C GLU A 748 -22.69 -18.80 -20.51
N LEU A 749 -21.67 -18.25 -19.85
CA LEU A 749 -20.32 -18.13 -20.40
C LEU A 749 -19.52 -19.42 -20.10
N PRO A 750 -18.66 -19.90 -21.02
CA PRO A 750 -17.75 -21.01 -20.75
C PRO A 750 -16.87 -20.75 -19.53
N GLU A 751 -16.66 -21.79 -18.73
CA GLU A 751 -15.68 -21.74 -17.64
C GLU A 751 -14.28 -21.41 -18.20
N GLY A 752 -13.52 -20.58 -17.49
CA GLY A 752 -12.24 -20.07 -17.98
C GLY A 752 -12.33 -18.83 -18.90
N THR A 753 -13.53 -18.33 -19.23
CA THR A 753 -13.69 -17.06 -19.97
C THR A 753 -12.92 -15.92 -19.29
N GLN A 754 -11.95 -15.33 -20.00
CA GLN A 754 -11.19 -14.15 -19.57
C GLN A 754 -11.73 -12.86 -20.19
N ARG A 755 -12.29 -12.93 -21.39
CA ARG A 755 -12.82 -11.76 -22.14
C ARG A 755 -14.06 -12.13 -22.93
N VAL A 756 -14.97 -11.19 -23.13
CA VAL A 756 -16.15 -11.31 -24.02
C VAL A 756 -16.12 -10.21 -25.06
N GLY A 757 -16.41 -10.55 -26.31
CA GLY A 757 -16.39 -9.64 -27.44
C GLY A 757 -17.39 -9.97 -28.53
N LEU A 758 -17.49 -9.09 -29.53
CA LEU A 758 -18.32 -9.28 -30.71
C LEU A 758 -17.86 -8.34 -31.84
N TRP A 759 -18.27 -8.66 -33.08
CA TRP A 759 -18.12 -7.75 -34.21
C TRP A 759 -19.27 -6.75 -34.25
N VAL A 760 -18.93 -5.49 -34.50
CA VAL A 760 -19.87 -4.36 -34.52
C VAL A 760 -19.68 -3.56 -35.81
N ASN A 761 -20.73 -3.53 -36.62
CA ASN A 761 -20.87 -2.60 -37.74
C ASN A 761 -21.33 -1.25 -37.17
N GLY A 762 -20.40 -0.31 -37.03
CA GLY A 762 -20.68 1.00 -36.45
C GLY A 762 -21.43 1.92 -37.42
N ASP A 763 -22.18 2.87 -36.87
CA ASP A 763 -22.89 3.92 -37.62
C ASP A 763 -22.25 5.31 -37.51
N GLY A 764 -21.15 5.44 -36.75
CA GLY A 764 -20.40 6.67 -36.53
C GLY A 764 -21.08 7.69 -35.59
N ASN A 765 -22.20 7.34 -34.95
CA ASN A 765 -22.93 8.30 -34.10
C ASN A 765 -22.26 8.54 -32.73
N GLY A 766 -21.31 7.72 -32.31
CA GLY A 766 -20.54 7.89 -31.06
C GLY A 766 -21.31 7.53 -29.80
N ALA A 767 -22.19 6.52 -29.84
CA ALA A 767 -22.85 5.99 -28.64
C ALA A 767 -21.86 5.14 -27.82
N TRP A 768 -22.00 5.12 -26.49
CA TRP A 768 -21.21 4.25 -25.62
C TRP A 768 -21.77 2.82 -25.69
N LEU A 769 -20.94 1.84 -26.09
CA LEU A 769 -21.32 0.44 -26.17
C LEU A 769 -20.87 -0.33 -24.92
N ARG A 770 -21.81 -1.01 -24.26
CA ARG A 770 -21.62 -1.71 -22.99
C ARG A 770 -22.26 -3.09 -22.98
N LEU A 771 -21.82 -3.95 -22.05
CA LEU A 771 -22.51 -5.20 -21.72
C LEU A 771 -22.77 -5.31 -20.21
N GLU A 772 -23.69 -6.19 -19.83
CA GLU A 772 -23.95 -6.58 -18.44
C GLU A 772 -23.92 -8.10 -18.29
N LEU A 773 -23.08 -8.57 -17.38
CA LEU A 773 -23.04 -9.94 -16.89
C LEU A 773 -23.80 -10.07 -15.57
N ARG A 774 -24.16 -11.30 -15.24
CA ARG A 774 -24.73 -11.73 -13.95
C ARG A 774 -23.92 -12.93 -13.45
N ASP A 775 -23.50 -12.89 -12.20
CA ASP A 775 -22.72 -13.98 -11.59
C ASP A 775 -23.63 -15.08 -11.01
N GLY A 776 -23.03 -16.07 -10.33
CA GLY A 776 -23.74 -17.16 -9.65
C GLY A 776 -24.69 -16.71 -8.52
N ALA A 777 -24.54 -15.49 -8.01
CA ALA A 777 -25.42 -14.85 -7.00
C ALA A 777 -26.41 -13.85 -7.63
N ASP A 778 -26.48 -13.77 -8.97
CA ASP A 778 -27.20 -12.78 -9.77
C ASP A 778 -26.72 -11.31 -9.64
N SER A 779 -25.51 -11.09 -9.12
CA SER A 779 -24.89 -9.77 -9.00
C SER A 779 -24.57 -9.18 -10.39
N PRO A 780 -24.90 -7.91 -10.67
CA PRO A 780 -24.61 -7.27 -11.96
C PRO A 780 -23.16 -6.82 -12.10
N ALA A 781 -22.49 -7.16 -13.21
CA ALA A 781 -21.21 -6.58 -13.61
C ALA A 781 -21.35 -5.89 -14.98
N VAL A 782 -21.16 -4.56 -15.04
CA VAL A 782 -21.51 -3.73 -16.22
C VAL A 782 -20.27 -3.12 -16.87
N LEU A 783 -19.84 -3.68 -18.00
CA LEU A 783 -18.53 -3.45 -18.62
C LEU A 783 -18.62 -2.55 -19.87
N SER A 784 -17.59 -1.75 -20.15
CA SER A 784 -17.41 -1.08 -21.45
C SER A 784 -16.92 -2.07 -22.49
N LEU A 785 -17.52 -2.08 -23.68
CA LEU A 785 -16.99 -2.74 -24.88
C LEU A 785 -16.27 -1.73 -25.79
N ALA A 786 -16.84 -0.53 -25.93
CA ALA A 786 -16.20 0.61 -26.58
C ALA A 786 -16.85 1.91 -26.08
N ASP A 787 -16.06 2.85 -25.55
CA ASP A 787 -16.58 4.07 -24.92
C ASP A 787 -17.24 5.05 -25.90
N SER A 788 -17.03 4.87 -27.21
CA SER A 788 -17.71 5.57 -28.29
C SER A 788 -17.70 4.73 -29.58
N VAL A 789 -18.86 4.50 -30.19
CA VAL A 789 -19.01 3.91 -31.54
C VAL A 789 -18.94 5.01 -32.61
N ASP A 790 -17.74 5.59 -32.79
CA ASP A 790 -17.46 6.68 -33.72
C ASP A 790 -17.01 6.22 -35.12
N TRP A 791 -16.83 4.91 -35.32
CA TRP A 791 -16.47 4.33 -36.62
C TRP A 791 -17.69 3.91 -37.45
N THR A 792 -17.48 3.78 -38.76
CA THR A 792 -18.43 3.14 -39.68
C THR A 792 -17.84 1.86 -40.25
N GLY A 793 -18.62 0.77 -40.34
CA GLY A 793 -18.13 -0.53 -40.79
C GLY A 793 -17.77 -1.48 -39.65
N TRP A 794 -17.35 -2.70 -39.99
CA TRP A 794 -17.07 -3.77 -39.04
C TRP A 794 -15.77 -3.57 -38.24
N ARG A 795 -15.89 -3.61 -36.91
CA ARG A 795 -14.78 -3.63 -35.95
C ARG A 795 -15.07 -4.67 -34.87
N TYR A 796 -14.06 -5.46 -34.48
CA TYR A 796 -14.15 -6.30 -33.29
C TYR A 796 -13.92 -5.48 -32.03
N VAL A 797 -14.76 -5.68 -31.01
CA VAL A 797 -14.65 -5.02 -29.71
C VAL A 797 -14.87 -6.04 -28.60
N GLU A 798 -14.13 -5.90 -27.51
CA GLU A 798 -14.02 -6.93 -26.48
C GLU A 798 -13.56 -6.33 -25.14
N THR A 799 -14.02 -6.93 -24.05
CA THR A 799 -13.78 -6.46 -22.69
C THR A 799 -13.37 -7.61 -21.78
N ALA A 800 -12.51 -7.33 -20.80
CA ALA A 800 -12.05 -8.33 -19.85
C ALA A 800 -13.09 -8.54 -18.74
N LEU A 801 -13.24 -9.78 -18.27
CA LEU A 801 -14.06 -10.07 -17.11
C LEU A 801 -13.33 -9.58 -15.83
N PRO A 802 -14.04 -8.93 -14.89
CA PRO A 802 -13.52 -8.71 -13.54
C PRO A 802 -13.13 -10.02 -12.87
N ALA A 803 -12.06 -9.98 -12.07
CA ALA A 803 -11.76 -11.04 -11.12
C ALA A 803 -12.88 -11.13 -10.06
N GLY A 804 -13.01 -12.30 -9.41
CA GLY A 804 -13.93 -12.49 -8.29
C GLY A 804 -15.40 -12.74 -8.64
N LEU A 805 -15.82 -12.66 -9.91
CA LEU A 805 -17.19 -13.02 -10.32
C LEU A 805 -17.48 -14.50 -10.02
N ALA A 806 -18.55 -14.76 -9.26
CA ALA A 806 -18.96 -16.12 -8.92
C ALA A 806 -19.43 -16.90 -10.16
N ALA A 807 -18.94 -18.14 -10.33
CA ALA A 807 -19.44 -19.03 -11.37
C ALA A 807 -20.84 -19.59 -11.01
N PRO A 808 -21.69 -19.91 -12.01
CA PRO A 808 -21.51 -19.64 -13.44
C PRO A 808 -21.87 -18.18 -13.80
N VAL A 809 -21.04 -17.56 -14.62
CA VAL A 809 -21.25 -16.18 -15.11
C VAL A 809 -22.10 -16.21 -16.39
N ARG A 810 -23.07 -15.30 -16.50
CA ARG A 810 -24.07 -15.27 -17.57
C ARG A 810 -24.18 -13.89 -18.20
N LEU A 811 -24.12 -13.80 -19.52
CA LEU A 811 -24.43 -12.58 -20.25
C LEU A 811 -25.94 -12.28 -20.13
N HIS A 812 -26.27 -11.12 -19.57
CA HIS A 812 -27.66 -10.65 -19.52
C HIS A 812 -28.05 -9.86 -20.76
N ARG A 813 -27.21 -8.90 -21.18
CA ARG A 813 -27.51 -7.96 -22.26
C ARG A 813 -26.28 -7.21 -22.75
N PHE A 814 -26.32 -6.71 -23.98
CA PHE A 814 -25.43 -5.66 -24.50
C PHE A 814 -26.25 -4.51 -25.08
N TYR A 815 -25.73 -3.29 -25.03
CA TYR A 815 -26.53 -2.09 -25.26
C TYR A 815 -25.71 -0.86 -25.62
N VAL A 816 -26.35 0.04 -26.38
CA VAL A 816 -25.85 1.40 -26.60
C VAL A 816 -26.49 2.36 -25.60
N VAL A 817 -25.70 3.28 -25.05
CA VAL A 817 -26.14 4.30 -24.10
C VAL A 817 -25.58 5.67 -24.46
N GLU A 818 -26.36 6.72 -24.20
CA GLU A 818 -25.96 8.11 -24.32
C GLU A 818 -26.33 8.84 -23.02
N THR A 819 -25.35 9.45 -22.36
CA THR A 819 -25.46 10.19 -21.10
C THR A 819 -25.42 11.70 -21.27
N ASP A 820 -24.87 12.24 -22.37
CA ASP A 820 -24.87 13.67 -22.64
C ASP A 820 -26.29 14.13 -22.99
N ARG A 821 -26.83 15.05 -22.20
CA ARG A 821 -28.17 15.62 -22.39
C ARG A 821 -28.34 16.35 -23.74
N GLU A 822 -27.25 16.87 -24.31
CA GLU A 822 -27.26 17.72 -25.52
C GLU A 822 -27.17 16.87 -26.80
N ARG A 823 -26.71 15.61 -26.69
CA ARG A 823 -26.66 14.64 -27.77
C ARG A 823 -27.98 13.85 -27.84
N GLN A 824 -28.70 14.01 -28.95
CA GLN A 824 -30.03 13.43 -29.20
C GLN A 824 -30.06 12.92 -30.65
N TYR A 825 -30.06 11.61 -30.87
CA TYR A 825 -29.97 11.02 -32.22
C TYR A 825 -30.62 9.63 -32.32
N GLU A 826 -30.76 9.15 -33.56
CA GLU A 826 -31.30 7.84 -33.92
C GLU A 826 -30.31 7.18 -34.89
N GLY A 827 -30.18 5.85 -34.82
CA GLY A 827 -29.13 5.13 -35.52
C GLY A 827 -29.37 3.63 -35.60
N ARG A 828 -28.41 2.91 -36.16
CA ARG A 828 -28.48 1.46 -36.37
C ARG A 828 -27.09 0.85 -36.39
N VAL A 829 -26.77 0.09 -35.35
CA VAL A 829 -25.57 -0.78 -35.32
C VAL A 829 -25.97 -2.21 -35.68
N VAL A 830 -25.04 -2.98 -36.26
CA VAL A 830 -25.23 -4.42 -36.51
C VAL A 830 -24.18 -5.21 -35.74
N PHE A 831 -24.60 -6.34 -35.18
CA PHE A 831 -23.83 -7.23 -34.34
C PHE A 831 -23.70 -8.60 -35.01
N ASP A 832 -22.53 -9.22 -34.87
CA ASP A 832 -22.16 -10.51 -35.47
C ASP A 832 -21.09 -11.18 -34.59
N ASP A 833 -20.98 -12.52 -34.62
CA ASP A 833 -19.96 -13.32 -33.90
C ASP A 833 -19.74 -12.90 -32.41
N LEU A 834 -20.74 -13.10 -31.55
CA LEU A 834 -20.57 -12.98 -30.09
C LEU A 834 -19.64 -14.09 -29.61
N THR A 835 -18.55 -13.71 -28.94
CA THR A 835 -17.41 -14.58 -28.64
C THR A 835 -16.90 -14.42 -27.20
N ALA A 836 -16.27 -15.49 -26.70
CA ALA A 836 -15.47 -15.50 -25.48
C ALA A 836 -14.02 -15.85 -25.81
N ALA A 837 -13.06 -15.20 -25.17
CA ALA A 837 -11.68 -15.68 -25.09
C ALA A 837 -11.55 -16.51 -23.81
N VAL A 838 -11.36 -17.83 -23.95
CA VAL A 838 -11.45 -18.82 -22.88
C VAL A 838 -10.06 -19.41 -22.62
N SER A 839 -9.50 -19.25 -21.42
CA SER A 839 -8.28 -19.97 -21.04
C SER A 839 -8.62 -21.43 -20.74
N PRO A 840 -7.78 -22.40 -21.15
CA PRO A 840 -7.93 -23.79 -20.72
C PRO A 840 -7.94 -23.89 -19.19
N VAL A 841 -8.92 -24.61 -18.64
CA VAL A 841 -9.14 -24.70 -17.20
C VAL A 841 -8.31 -25.84 -16.62
N ALA A 842 -7.37 -25.50 -15.74
CA ALA A 842 -6.76 -26.47 -14.85
C ALA A 842 -7.79 -26.86 -13.76
N GLU A 843 -8.27 -28.10 -13.76
CA GLU A 843 -9.12 -28.64 -12.68
C GLU A 843 -8.31 -28.75 -11.38
N VAL A 844 -8.23 -27.65 -10.61
CA VAL A 844 -7.71 -27.65 -9.25
C VAL A 844 -8.79 -28.26 -8.34
N PRO A 845 -8.56 -29.42 -7.69
CA PRO A 845 -9.51 -29.96 -6.73
C PRO A 845 -9.71 -28.94 -5.58
N PRO A 846 -10.95 -28.60 -5.21
CA PRO A 846 -11.19 -27.60 -4.19
C PRO A 846 -10.51 -28.01 -2.88
N GLU A 847 -9.72 -27.11 -2.30
CA GLU A 847 -9.21 -27.30 -0.95
C GLU A 847 -10.40 -27.29 0.01
N SER A 848 -10.57 -28.37 0.78
CA SER A 848 -11.47 -28.34 1.93
C SER A 848 -11.03 -27.20 2.86
N PRO A 849 -11.92 -26.29 3.27
CA PRO A 849 -11.56 -25.27 4.25
C PRO A 849 -11.09 -25.97 5.52
N LEU A 850 -9.90 -25.63 6.00
CA LEU A 850 -9.44 -26.07 7.31
C LEU A 850 -10.26 -25.31 8.36
N PRO A 851 -11.04 -25.97 9.23
CA PRO A 851 -11.79 -25.30 10.28
C PRO A 851 -10.81 -24.61 11.24
N ASP A 852 -11.07 -23.35 11.57
CA ASP A 852 -10.36 -22.70 12.67
C ASP A 852 -10.78 -23.35 14.00
N ALA A 853 -9.81 -23.64 14.87
CA ALA A 853 -10.07 -24.31 16.14
C ALA A 853 -11.03 -23.51 17.03
N ALA A 854 -11.04 -22.17 16.94
CA ALA A 854 -11.92 -21.31 17.72
C ALA A 854 -13.41 -21.51 17.40
N VAL A 855 -13.75 -22.02 16.21
CA VAL A 855 -15.15 -22.27 15.82
C VAL A 855 -15.67 -23.57 16.44
N VAL A 856 -16.69 -23.43 17.29
CA VAL A 856 -17.41 -24.56 17.88
C VAL A 856 -18.41 -25.11 16.87
N VAL A 857 -18.27 -26.38 16.52
CA VAL A 857 -19.12 -27.09 15.52
C VAL A 857 -19.96 -28.20 16.18
N ASP A 858 -19.43 -28.86 17.21
CA ASP A 858 -19.99 -30.07 17.84
C ASP A 858 -20.54 -29.86 19.28
N ASP A 859 -20.42 -28.65 19.83
CA ASP A 859 -20.93 -28.21 21.15
C ASP A 859 -21.66 -26.85 21.06
N VAL A 860 -22.08 -26.28 22.20
CA VAL A 860 -22.70 -24.95 22.34
C VAL A 860 -21.99 -24.17 23.45
N LEU A 861 -21.64 -22.89 23.18
CA LEU A 861 -20.93 -22.02 24.13
C LEU A 861 -21.85 -21.54 25.27
N GLY A 862 -22.11 -22.41 26.23
CA GLY A 862 -22.89 -22.12 27.44
C GLY A 862 -22.23 -21.14 28.43
N PRO A 863 -22.98 -20.65 29.44
CA PRO A 863 -22.46 -19.71 30.43
C PRO A 863 -21.39 -20.34 31.34
N GLU A 864 -20.17 -19.79 31.30
CA GLU A 864 -19.01 -20.30 32.06
C GLU A 864 -18.39 -19.23 32.98
N ARG A 865 -17.99 -19.65 34.20
CA ARG A 865 -17.61 -18.72 35.27
C ARG A 865 -16.25 -18.04 35.03
N GLY A 866 -16.30 -16.81 34.54
CA GLY A 866 -15.11 -15.95 34.36
C GLY A 866 -14.64 -15.85 32.91
N ALA A 867 -15.40 -16.43 31.99
CA ALA A 867 -15.47 -16.00 30.60
C ALA A 867 -16.43 -14.80 30.46
N LEU A 868 -16.31 -14.08 29.35
CA LEU A 868 -17.30 -13.11 28.86
C LEU A 868 -17.99 -13.72 27.63
N ARG A 869 -19.31 -13.61 27.52
CA ARG A 869 -20.10 -14.05 26.36
C ARG A 869 -20.78 -12.86 25.69
N VAL A 870 -20.35 -12.55 24.47
CA VAL A 870 -20.91 -11.48 23.62
C VAL A 870 -21.80 -12.13 22.55
N ALA A 871 -23.07 -11.75 22.47
CA ALA A 871 -23.88 -12.06 21.29
C ALA A 871 -23.69 -10.96 20.23
N VAL A 872 -23.38 -11.34 18.99
CA VAL A 872 -23.09 -10.43 17.86
C VAL A 872 -24.23 -10.50 16.85
N VAL A 873 -24.76 -9.34 16.47
CA VAL A 873 -25.86 -9.16 15.50
C VAL A 873 -25.48 -8.06 14.51
N SER A 874 -25.71 -8.24 13.22
CA SER A 874 -25.45 -7.22 12.19
C SER A 874 -26.30 -7.45 10.94
N ASP A 875 -26.29 -6.50 10.00
CA ASP A 875 -26.83 -6.69 8.65
C ASP A 875 -28.33 -7.16 8.63
N ALA A 876 -29.13 -6.49 9.47
CA ALA A 876 -30.58 -6.63 9.46
C ALA A 876 -31.25 -5.78 8.37
N GLN A 877 -30.68 -4.60 8.09
CA GLN A 877 -31.06 -3.65 7.05
C GLN A 877 -32.57 -3.40 6.92
N PHE A 878 -33.26 -3.09 8.03
CA PHE A 878 -34.68 -2.72 7.98
C PHE A 878 -34.91 -1.21 7.74
N THR A 879 -36.16 -0.83 7.48
CA THR A 879 -36.58 0.54 7.15
C THR A 879 -37.88 0.91 7.87
N ALA A 880 -38.00 2.16 8.31
CA ALA A 880 -39.22 2.71 8.90
C ALA A 880 -40.36 2.94 7.88
N ASP A 881 -40.12 2.71 6.60
CA ASP A 881 -41.18 2.66 5.58
C ASP A 881 -42.03 1.39 5.69
N ASP A 882 -41.51 0.31 6.30
CA ASP A 882 -42.21 -0.95 6.55
C ASP A 882 -41.95 -1.47 7.99
N PRO A 883 -42.48 -0.80 9.02
CA PRO A 883 -42.16 -1.06 10.43
C PRO A 883 -42.76 -2.37 10.99
N GLU A 884 -43.63 -3.03 10.23
CA GLU A 884 -44.14 -4.38 10.51
C GLU A 884 -43.65 -5.39 9.44
N GLY A 885 -42.64 -5.01 8.66
CA GLY A 885 -42.09 -5.79 7.55
C GLY A 885 -41.19 -6.97 7.96
N PRO A 886 -40.89 -7.90 7.04
CA PRO A 886 -40.20 -9.15 7.34
C PRO A 886 -38.79 -8.96 7.92
N LEU A 887 -38.07 -7.89 7.51
CA LEU A 887 -36.75 -7.58 8.06
C LEU A 887 -36.83 -7.09 9.52
N VAL A 888 -37.92 -6.41 9.91
CA VAL A 888 -38.17 -6.03 11.31
C VAL A 888 -38.57 -7.25 12.14
N GLU A 889 -39.42 -8.13 11.61
CA GLU A 889 -39.76 -9.40 12.27
C GLU A 889 -38.52 -10.28 12.51
N GLN A 890 -37.64 -10.38 11.50
CA GLN A 890 -36.41 -11.17 11.58
C GLN A 890 -35.36 -10.52 12.52
N ALA A 891 -35.21 -9.19 12.51
CA ALA A 891 -34.36 -8.49 13.48
C ALA A 891 -34.84 -8.74 14.92
N ARG A 892 -36.16 -8.65 15.17
CA ARG A 892 -36.76 -8.95 16.48
C ARG A 892 -36.61 -10.41 16.88
N ARG A 893 -36.71 -11.36 15.93
CA ARG A 893 -36.38 -12.77 16.15
C ARG A 893 -34.93 -12.93 16.62
N THR A 894 -33.99 -12.40 15.86
CA THR A 894 -32.54 -12.50 16.14
C THR A 894 -32.21 -11.97 17.55
N LEU A 895 -32.74 -10.80 17.92
CA LEU A 895 -32.53 -10.20 19.24
C LEU A 895 -33.13 -11.04 20.38
N ARG A 896 -34.27 -11.70 20.16
CA ARG A 896 -34.88 -12.61 21.15
C ARG A 896 -34.11 -13.90 21.30
N GLU A 897 -33.62 -14.48 20.21
CA GLU A 897 -32.74 -15.67 20.22
C GLU A 897 -31.41 -15.37 20.93
N ALA A 898 -30.81 -14.20 20.64
CA ALA A 898 -29.62 -13.70 21.31
C ALA A 898 -29.82 -13.57 22.83
N VAL A 899 -30.90 -12.92 23.28
CA VAL A 899 -31.23 -12.81 24.73
C VAL A 899 -31.53 -14.18 25.36
N ALA A 900 -32.17 -15.09 24.64
CA ALA A 900 -32.49 -16.44 25.13
C ALA A 900 -31.25 -17.33 25.33
N ALA A 901 -30.09 -16.97 24.78
CA ALA A 901 -28.82 -17.65 25.01
C ALA A 901 -28.05 -17.16 26.25
N GLU A 902 -28.65 -16.27 27.05
CA GLU A 902 -28.10 -15.71 28.30
C GLU A 902 -26.68 -15.09 28.17
N PRO A 903 -26.37 -14.29 27.12
CA PRO A 903 -25.07 -13.62 26.99
C PRO A 903 -24.87 -12.55 28.07
N ASP A 904 -23.63 -12.16 28.34
CA ASP A 904 -23.31 -11.10 29.28
C ASP A 904 -23.57 -9.71 28.68
N LEU A 905 -23.43 -9.55 27.36
CA LEU A 905 -23.80 -8.34 26.61
C LEU A 905 -24.14 -8.64 25.14
N VAL A 906 -24.83 -7.71 24.48
CA VAL A 906 -25.14 -7.76 23.03
C VAL A 906 -24.35 -6.67 22.28
N LEU A 907 -23.66 -7.05 21.20
CA LEU A 907 -22.99 -6.15 20.27
C LEU A 907 -23.74 -6.13 18.94
N ILE A 908 -24.18 -4.95 18.52
CA ILE A 908 -24.74 -4.71 17.20
C ILE A 908 -23.66 -4.07 16.33
N ASN A 909 -23.19 -4.80 15.33
CA ASN A 909 -21.99 -4.46 14.57
C ASN A 909 -22.34 -3.93 13.16
N GLY A 910 -23.10 -2.83 13.11
CA GLY A 910 -23.52 -2.15 11.88
C GLY A 910 -24.65 -2.82 11.08
N ASP A 911 -25.15 -2.04 10.11
CA ASP A 911 -26.20 -2.37 9.15
C ASP A 911 -27.49 -2.94 9.78
N LEU A 912 -27.90 -2.37 10.92
CA LEU A 912 -29.19 -2.68 11.53
C LEU A 912 -30.33 -2.01 10.72
N VAL A 913 -30.07 -0.81 10.19
CA VAL A 913 -30.98 -0.07 9.30
C VAL A 913 -30.44 -0.04 7.86
N ASP A 914 -31.32 0.15 6.87
CA ASP A 914 -30.92 0.19 5.44
C ASP A 914 -30.47 1.57 4.94
N ARG A 915 -31.04 2.67 5.46
CA ARG A 915 -30.92 3.99 4.82
C ARG A 915 -30.27 5.07 5.68
N GLY A 916 -29.98 4.80 6.96
CA GLY A 916 -29.38 5.77 7.87
C GLY A 916 -30.19 7.07 8.04
N THR A 917 -31.53 7.00 8.01
CA THR A 917 -32.40 8.19 8.19
C THR A 917 -32.93 8.26 9.62
N ALA A 918 -33.23 9.47 10.12
CA ALA A 918 -33.74 9.66 11.48
C ALA A 918 -34.95 8.76 11.83
N PRO A 919 -35.97 8.58 10.97
CA PRO A 919 -37.06 7.64 11.25
C PRO A 919 -36.62 6.18 11.36
N ASP A 920 -35.63 5.74 10.59
CA ASP A 920 -35.07 4.38 10.68
C ASP A 920 -34.36 4.20 12.03
N PHE A 921 -33.65 5.23 12.51
CA PHE A 921 -33.02 5.24 13.83
C PHE A 921 -34.02 5.34 14.99
N GLU A 922 -35.12 6.09 14.85
CA GLU A 922 -36.22 6.09 15.82
C GLU A 922 -36.86 4.69 15.95
N LEU A 923 -37.08 4.00 14.82
CA LEU A 923 -37.56 2.62 14.80
C LEU A 923 -36.55 1.65 15.43
N ALA A 924 -35.27 1.75 15.06
CA ALA A 924 -34.21 0.93 15.63
C ALA A 924 -34.12 1.11 17.16
N ARG A 925 -34.17 2.35 17.64
CA ARG A 925 -34.19 2.67 19.08
C ARG A 925 -35.36 1.98 19.78
N ALA A 926 -36.57 2.06 19.21
CA ALA A 926 -37.75 1.41 19.77
C ALA A 926 -37.60 -0.12 19.81
N ILE A 927 -37.10 -0.75 18.73
CA ILE A 927 -36.84 -2.19 18.69
C ILE A 927 -35.83 -2.60 19.78
N LEU A 928 -34.74 -1.85 19.96
CA LEU A 928 -33.72 -2.18 20.96
C LEU A 928 -34.20 -1.97 22.39
N ASP A 929 -34.97 -0.92 22.67
CA ASP A 929 -35.57 -0.71 24.00
C ASP A 929 -36.65 -1.78 24.31
N GLU A 930 -37.35 -2.32 23.31
CA GLU A 930 -38.35 -3.39 23.46
C GLU A 930 -37.75 -4.80 23.55
N GLU A 931 -36.77 -5.15 22.72
CA GLU A 931 -36.21 -6.51 22.63
C GLU A 931 -34.98 -6.71 23.53
N LEU A 932 -34.26 -5.65 23.90
CA LEU A 932 -33.16 -5.66 24.88
C LEU A 932 -33.53 -4.84 26.14
N GLY A 933 -33.66 -3.51 26.02
CA GLY A 933 -33.89 -2.60 27.14
C GLY A 933 -32.83 -2.77 28.25
N ASP A 934 -33.25 -2.63 29.53
CA ASP A 934 -32.38 -2.76 30.71
C ASP A 934 -32.02 -4.22 31.09
N ARG A 935 -32.31 -5.24 30.26
CA ARG A 935 -32.05 -6.66 30.61
C ARG A 935 -30.56 -7.00 30.67
N LEU A 936 -29.81 -6.50 29.69
CA LEU A 936 -28.39 -6.76 29.47
C LEU A 936 -27.74 -5.49 28.90
N PRO A 937 -26.45 -5.22 29.17
CA PRO A 937 -25.69 -4.21 28.44
C PRO A 937 -25.73 -4.47 26.93
N TRP A 938 -25.83 -3.41 26.14
CA TRP A 938 -25.70 -3.50 24.70
C TRP A 938 -24.98 -2.30 24.10
N TYR A 939 -24.30 -2.53 22.98
CA TYR A 939 -23.57 -1.53 22.22
C TYR A 939 -23.92 -1.65 20.74
N TYR A 940 -23.88 -0.53 20.02
CA TYR A 940 -24.21 -0.44 18.61
C TYR A 940 -23.12 0.38 17.93
N LEU A 941 -22.47 -0.20 16.92
CA LEU A 941 -21.53 0.45 16.02
C LEU A 941 -22.23 0.77 14.69
N PRO A 942 -21.91 1.89 14.01
CA PRO A 942 -22.41 2.18 12.68
C PRO A 942 -21.69 1.34 11.61
N GLY A 943 -22.46 0.77 10.70
CA GLY A 943 -22.02 0.24 9.41
C GLY A 943 -22.19 1.29 8.30
N ASN A 944 -22.07 0.86 7.04
CA ASN A 944 -22.18 1.80 5.92
C ASN A 944 -23.64 2.19 5.63
N HIS A 945 -24.62 1.34 5.93
CA HIS A 945 -26.02 1.71 5.77
C HIS A 945 -26.49 2.74 6.82
N GLU A 946 -25.84 2.81 7.99
CA GLU A 946 -26.09 3.89 8.95
C GLU A 946 -25.65 5.29 8.48
N VAL A 947 -24.69 5.40 7.56
CA VAL A 947 -24.27 6.70 6.98
C VAL A 947 -24.86 7.00 5.59
N SER A 948 -25.59 6.06 4.99
CA SER A 948 -26.21 6.18 3.65
C SER A 948 -27.15 7.39 3.49
N GLY A 949 -27.77 7.88 4.57
CA GLY A 949 -28.81 8.91 4.53
C GLY A 949 -28.26 10.31 4.27
N PRO A 950 -27.57 10.93 5.26
CA PRO A 950 -26.95 12.24 5.09
C PRO A 950 -25.54 12.20 4.46
N GLY A 951 -24.88 11.03 4.41
CA GLY A 951 -23.46 10.88 4.08
C GLY A 951 -22.50 10.99 5.29
N ASP A 952 -23.07 11.08 6.49
CA ASP A 952 -22.36 11.16 7.75
C ASP A 952 -23.12 10.50 8.91
N THR A 953 -22.51 10.53 10.09
CA THR A 953 -22.93 9.86 11.31
C THR A 953 -23.91 10.69 12.16
N SER A 954 -24.29 11.90 11.73
CA SER A 954 -25.00 12.86 12.60
C SER A 954 -26.38 12.39 13.07
N GLU A 955 -27.13 11.67 12.23
CA GLU A 955 -28.43 11.09 12.59
C GLU A 955 -28.29 9.86 13.50
N PHE A 956 -27.20 9.10 13.39
CA PHE A 956 -26.85 8.01 14.31
C PHE A 956 -26.46 8.57 15.68
N GLU A 957 -25.56 9.56 15.71
CA GLU A 957 -25.06 10.23 16.92
C GLU A 957 -26.20 10.88 17.73
N ALA A 958 -27.20 11.43 17.04
CA ALA A 958 -28.39 12.02 17.66
C ALA A 958 -29.23 11.02 18.49
N VAL A 959 -29.12 9.71 18.22
CA VAL A 959 -29.93 8.65 18.85
C VAL A 959 -29.10 7.69 19.72
N PHE A 960 -27.84 7.42 19.34
CA PHE A 960 -26.96 6.41 19.98
C PHE A 960 -25.63 6.98 20.53
N GLY A 961 -25.29 8.24 20.22
CA GLY A 961 -24.08 8.91 20.69
C GLY A 961 -22.80 8.49 19.95
N GLU A 962 -21.68 8.49 20.67
CA GLU A 962 -20.30 8.27 20.17
C GLU A 962 -20.19 7.07 19.21
N THR A 963 -19.71 7.28 17.98
CA THR A 963 -19.62 6.22 16.96
C THR A 963 -18.53 5.19 17.25
N HIS A 964 -17.48 5.61 17.96
CA HIS A 964 -16.39 4.77 18.46
C HIS A 964 -16.24 4.99 19.98
N ARG A 965 -15.83 3.97 20.75
CA ARG A 965 -15.66 4.06 22.22
C ARG A 965 -14.93 2.85 22.80
N ARG A 966 -14.42 2.96 24.03
CA ARG A 966 -13.83 1.83 24.79
C ARG A 966 -14.63 1.50 26.06
N VAL A 967 -14.77 0.22 26.39
CA VAL A 967 -15.57 -0.30 27.53
C VAL A 967 -14.89 -1.53 28.15
N ASP A 968 -14.78 -1.60 29.48
CA ASP A 968 -14.24 -2.79 30.16
C ASP A 968 -15.39 -3.66 30.75
N HIS A 969 -15.44 -4.95 30.42
CA HIS A 969 -16.43 -5.91 30.94
C HIS A 969 -15.76 -7.20 31.43
N ASP A 970 -15.96 -7.58 32.70
CA ASP A 970 -15.35 -8.74 33.38
C ASP A 970 -13.81 -8.91 33.19
N GLY A 971 -13.12 -7.79 32.96
CA GLY A 971 -11.69 -7.75 32.70
C GLY A 971 -11.30 -8.06 31.25
N ILE A 972 -12.22 -7.99 30.30
CA ILE A 972 -11.93 -7.85 28.87
C ILE A 972 -12.14 -6.37 28.50
N ARG A 973 -11.23 -5.79 27.72
CA ARG A 973 -11.41 -4.45 27.16
C ARG A 973 -12.02 -4.54 25.76
N LEU A 974 -13.19 -3.98 25.58
CA LEU A 974 -13.83 -3.78 24.28
C LEU A 974 -13.39 -2.43 23.71
N ILE A 975 -12.86 -2.44 22.48
CA ILE A 975 -12.56 -1.23 21.70
C ILE A 975 -13.46 -1.27 20.47
N LEU A 976 -14.42 -0.36 20.41
CA LEU A 976 -15.44 -0.29 19.38
C LEU A 976 -15.07 0.84 18.41
N LEU A 977 -14.90 0.52 17.12
CA LEU A 977 -14.38 1.40 16.09
C LEU A 977 -15.41 1.64 14.98
N ASP A 978 -15.51 2.90 14.55
CA ASP A 978 -16.32 3.35 13.43
C ASP A 978 -15.57 3.12 12.12
N SER A 979 -15.99 2.10 11.37
CA SER A 979 -15.53 1.88 9.98
C SER A 979 -16.63 2.15 8.96
N SER A 980 -17.69 2.89 9.32
CA SER A 980 -18.89 3.12 8.48
C SER A 980 -18.60 3.60 7.05
N ARG A 981 -17.50 4.35 6.86
CA ARG A 981 -17.05 4.85 5.55
C ARG A 981 -16.09 3.93 4.79
N GLY A 982 -15.96 2.66 5.19
CA GLY A 982 -15.07 1.66 4.57
C GLY A 982 -13.59 1.80 4.95
N THR A 983 -13.24 2.73 5.83
CA THR A 983 -11.90 2.94 6.41
C THR A 983 -12.04 3.38 7.87
N LEU A 984 -11.05 3.07 8.71
CA LEU A 984 -10.97 3.54 10.09
C LEU A 984 -10.79 5.06 10.12
N ARG A 985 -9.90 5.60 9.28
CA ARG A 985 -9.69 7.06 9.21
C ARG A 985 -10.94 7.83 8.74
N GLY A 986 -11.87 7.14 8.06
CA GLY A 986 -13.17 7.66 7.67
C GLY A 986 -14.15 7.90 8.82
N GLY A 987 -14.00 7.19 9.96
CA GLY A 987 -14.75 7.44 11.20
C GLY A 987 -14.09 8.45 12.15
N GLY A 988 -12.90 8.95 11.80
CA GLY A 988 -12.06 9.82 12.63
C GLY A 988 -10.64 9.27 12.76
N PHE A 989 -9.68 10.13 13.11
CA PHE A 989 -8.30 9.69 13.42
C PHE A 989 -8.06 9.57 14.93
N ASP A 990 -8.84 10.31 15.72
CA ASP A 990 -8.92 10.23 17.18
C ASP A 990 -9.28 8.82 17.68
N GLN A 991 -10.06 8.04 16.93
CA GLN A 991 -10.29 6.62 17.27
C GLN A 991 -9.04 5.73 17.07
N ILE A 992 -8.14 6.10 16.15
CA ILE A 992 -6.89 5.40 15.88
C ILE A 992 -5.87 5.76 16.97
N GLU A 993 -5.86 7.01 17.42
CA GLU A 993 -5.15 7.43 18.63
C GLU A 993 -5.68 6.70 19.88
N MET A 994 -7.00 6.57 20.01
CA MET A 994 -7.66 5.83 21.11
C MET A 994 -7.33 4.34 21.08
N LEU A 995 -7.33 3.69 19.91
CA LEU A 995 -6.93 2.28 19.74
C LEU A 995 -5.53 2.03 20.29
N ARG A 996 -4.52 2.78 19.83
CA ARG A 996 -3.14 2.61 20.31
C ARG A 996 -3.03 2.88 21.80
N ALA A 997 -3.60 3.98 22.28
CA ALA A 997 -3.52 4.37 23.69
C ALA A 997 -4.21 3.38 24.64
N GLU A 998 -5.35 2.78 24.25
CA GLU A 998 -6.07 1.80 25.07
C GLU A 998 -5.47 0.39 25.00
N LEU A 999 -4.74 0.04 23.93
CA LEU A 999 -3.86 -1.15 23.86
C LEU A 999 -2.64 -0.98 24.78
N ASP A 1000 -1.90 0.13 24.66
CA ASP A 1000 -0.75 0.43 25.52
C ASP A 1000 -1.16 0.46 27.01
N ALA A 1001 -2.31 1.06 27.34
CA ALA A 1001 -2.88 1.05 28.69
C ALA A 1001 -3.35 -0.35 29.13
N ALA A 1002 -3.85 -1.18 28.20
CA ALA A 1002 -4.27 -2.54 28.48
C ALA A 1002 -3.09 -3.50 28.69
N GLU A 1003 -1.87 -3.21 28.24
CA GLU A 1003 -0.68 -4.03 28.52
C GLU A 1003 -0.38 -4.05 30.02
N ASP A 1004 -0.24 -2.86 30.61
CA ASP A 1004 0.18 -2.69 32.01
C ASP A 1004 -0.96 -2.97 33.02
N ASP A 1005 -2.23 -2.75 32.64
CA ASP A 1005 -3.38 -2.96 33.53
C ASP A 1005 -3.65 -4.46 33.78
N ARG A 1006 -3.63 -4.85 35.07
CA ARG A 1006 -3.84 -6.24 35.52
C ARG A 1006 -5.30 -6.59 35.81
N SER A 1007 -6.21 -5.62 35.71
CA SER A 1007 -7.65 -5.87 35.66
C SER A 1007 -8.08 -6.28 34.25
N VAL A 1008 -7.39 -5.78 33.22
CA VAL A 1008 -7.51 -6.26 31.83
C VAL A 1008 -6.74 -7.57 31.65
N ARG A 1009 -7.42 -8.56 31.06
CA ARG A 1009 -7.00 -9.94 30.83
C ARG A 1009 -6.97 -10.33 29.34
N GLY A 1010 -7.47 -9.44 28.48
CA GLY A 1010 -7.57 -9.59 27.03
C GLY A 1010 -8.35 -8.44 26.41
N VAL A 1011 -8.32 -8.32 25.09
CA VAL A 1011 -8.94 -7.21 24.33
C VAL A 1011 -9.87 -7.77 23.24
N LEU A 1012 -10.99 -7.11 22.98
CA LEU A 1012 -11.87 -7.39 21.85
C LEU A 1012 -12.03 -6.10 21.05
N VAL A 1013 -11.57 -6.08 19.81
CA VAL A 1013 -11.84 -4.98 18.87
C VAL A 1013 -13.06 -5.34 18.03
N ALA A 1014 -13.95 -4.37 17.81
CA ALA A 1014 -15.07 -4.52 16.89
C ALA A 1014 -15.19 -3.33 15.94
N LEU A 1015 -15.56 -3.62 14.69
CA LEU A 1015 -15.76 -2.68 13.60
C LEU A 1015 -16.70 -3.31 12.55
N HIS A 1016 -17.44 -2.54 11.75
CA HIS A 1016 -18.35 -3.15 10.77
C HIS A 1016 -17.62 -3.86 9.61
N HIS A 1017 -16.76 -3.15 8.87
CA HIS A 1017 -16.01 -3.71 7.75
C HIS A 1017 -14.81 -4.56 8.21
N PRO A 1018 -14.70 -5.85 7.83
CA PRO A 1018 -13.57 -6.71 8.19
C PRO A 1018 -12.23 -6.26 7.61
N THR A 1019 -11.15 -6.73 8.23
CA THR A 1019 -9.79 -6.59 7.70
C THR A 1019 -9.61 -7.34 6.38
N ASP A 1020 -10.30 -8.46 6.15
CA ASP A 1020 -10.32 -9.20 4.88
C ASP A 1020 -11.72 -9.73 4.55
N ASP A 1021 -12.11 -9.72 3.28
CA ASP A 1021 -13.35 -10.33 2.81
C ASP A 1021 -13.11 -11.83 2.58
N PRO A 1022 -13.83 -12.75 3.25
CA PRO A 1022 -13.70 -14.18 3.00
C PRO A 1022 -14.26 -14.61 1.62
N GLY A 1023 -14.88 -13.71 0.86
CA GLY A 1023 -15.24 -13.87 -0.55
C GLY A 1023 -14.11 -13.49 -1.53
N THR A 1024 -14.05 -14.19 -2.66
CA THR A 1024 -12.99 -14.03 -3.69
C THR A 1024 -12.97 -12.68 -4.43
N ALA A 1025 -13.82 -11.73 -4.05
CA ALA A 1025 -13.96 -10.45 -4.73
C ALA A 1025 -13.32 -9.27 -3.97
N GLY A 1026 -13.06 -9.41 -2.66
CA GLY A 1026 -12.44 -8.35 -1.86
C GLY A 1026 -13.28 -7.08 -1.69
N ASN A 1027 -14.59 -7.16 -1.94
CA ASN A 1027 -15.46 -5.98 -2.02
C ASN A 1027 -15.93 -5.49 -0.64
N SER A 1028 -15.88 -6.36 0.38
CA SER A 1028 -16.54 -6.16 1.67
C SER A 1028 -15.57 -5.85 2.81
N GLN A 1029 -14.31 -5.53 2.52
CA GLN A 1029 -13.26 -5.28 3.53
C GLN A 1029 -12.89 -3.79 3.63
N LEU A 1030 -12.08 -3.45 4.65
CA LEU A 1030 -11.44 -2.14 4.76
C LEU A 1030 -10.70 -1.80 3.45
N GLY A 1031 -11.11 -0.68 2.83
CA GLY A 1031 -10.64 -0.25 1.52
C GLY A 1031 -9.22 0.33 1.51
N ASP A 1032 -8.71 0.73 2.68
CA ASP A 1032 -7.29 0.96 2.89
C ASP A 1032 -6.65 -0.32 3.47
N ARG A 1033 -5.76 -0.93 2.68
CA ARG A 1033 -5.07 -2.17 3.06
C ARG A 1033 -4.09 -1.97 4.21
N ARG A 1034 -3.40 -0.82 4.26
CA ARG A 1034 -2.43 -0.53 5.32
C ARG A 1034 -3.13 -0.23 6.65
N GLU A 1035 -4.35 0.30 6.63
CA GLU A 1035 -5.18 0.41 7.85
C GLU A 1035 -5.58 -0.98 8.40
N ALA A 1036 -5.85 -1.96 7.51
CA ALA A 1036 -6.15 -3.33 7.91
C ALA A 1036 -4.91 -4.08 8.45
N GLU A 1037 -3.76 -3.90 7.79
CA GLU A 1037 -2.46 -4.42 8.22
C GLU A 1037 -2.08 -3.86 9.61
N LEU A 1038 -2.08 -2.53 9.77
CA LEU A 1038 -1.75 -1.85 11.03
C LEU A 1038 -2.62 -2.30 12.23
N LEU A 1039 -3.91 -2.58 11.99
CA LEU A 1039 -4.82 -3.07 13.02
C LEU A 1039 -4.45 -4.48 13.48
N LEU A 1040 -4.06 -5.37 12.56
CA LEU A 1040 -3.63 -6.72 12.90
C LEU A 1040 -2.24 -6.71 13.56
N ASP A 1041 -1.31 -5.90 13.05
CA ASP A 1041 0.03 -5.70 13.63
C ASP A 1041 -0.06 -5.25 15.10
N TRP A 1042 -0.82 -4.20 15.40
CA TRP A 1042 -0.97 -3.70 16.78
C TRP A 1042 -1.67 -4.69 17.72
N LEU A 1043 -2.53 -5.58 17.21
CA LEU A 1043 -3.14 -6.64 18.02
C LEU A 1043 -2.16 -7.79 18.28
N SER A 1044 -1.39 -8.22 17.28
CA SER A 1044 -0.35 -9.25 17.45
C SER A 1044 0.80 -8.74 18.34
N GLU A 1045 1.26 -7.50 18.16
CA GLU A 1045 2.20 -6.82 19.09
C GLU A 1045 1.70 -6.85 20.54
N PHE A 1046 0.41 -6.58 20.75
CA PHE A 1046 -0.20 -6.58 22.07
C PHE A 1046 -0.24 -7.98 22.69
N GLU A 1047 -0.56 -9.03 21.93
CA GLU A 1047 -0.49 -10.41 22.42
C GLU A 1047 0.94 -10.79 22.81
N ASP A 1048 1.90 -10.51 21.92
CA ASP A 1048 3.33 -10.85 22.06
C ASP A 1048 3.98 -10.13 23.26
N ALA A 1049 3.67 -8.85 23.47
CA ALA A 1049 4.18 -8.06 24.58
C ALA A 1049 3.49 -8.40 25.92
N SER A 1050 2.15 -8.50 25.93
CA SER A 1050 1.38 -8.59 27.18
C SER A 1050 1.12 -10.02 27.66
N GLY A 1051 1.15 -11.00 26.76
CA GLY A 1051 0.67 -12.37 26.99
C GLY A 1051 -0.84 -12.46 27.28
N LYS A 1052 -1.62 -11.50 26.76
CA LYS A 1052 -3.08 -11.44 26.88
C LYS A 1052 -3.70 -11.57 25.49
N PRO A 1053 -4.67 -12.48 25.28
CA PRO A 1053 -5.26 -12.72 23.97
C PRO A 1053 -6.14 -11.55 23.50
N THR A 1054 -6.35 -11.49 22.19
CA THR A 1054 -7.19 -10.54 21.47
C THR A 1054 -8.31 -11.26 20.70
N ALA A 1055 -9.32 -10.52 20.28
CA ALA A 1055 -10.24 -10.95 19.22
C ALA A 1055 -10.64 -9.77 18.34
N LEU A 1056 -10.88 -10.01 17.06
CA LEU A 1056 -11.39 -9.04 16.11
C LEU A 1056 -12.78 -9.45 15.62
N VAL A 1057 -13.79 -8.59 15.77
CA VAL A 1057 -15.19 -8.87 15.39
C VAL A 1057 -15.65 -7.91 14.30
N ALA A 1058 -16.04 -8.48 13.16
CA ALA A 1058 -16.47 -7.79 11.95
C ALA A 1058 -17.77 -8.36 11.36
N SER A 1059 -18.28 -7.73 10.29
CA SER A 1059 -19.60 -7.98 9.68
C SER A 1059 -19.55 -7.71 8.16
N HIS A 1060 -20.59 -7.11 7.55
CA HIS A 1060 -20.62 -6.53 6.19
C HIS A 1060 -20.54 -7.50 5.00
N ALA A 1061 -19.63 -8.48 5.01
CA ALA A 1061 -19.47 -9.48 3.94
C ALA A 1061 -20.70 -10.39 3.78
N GLY A 1062 -21.61 -10.37 4.76
CA GLY A 1062 -22.90 -11.06 4.75
C GLY A 1062 -22.84 -12.58 4.80
N ARG A 1063 -21.74 -13.13 5.32
CA ARG A 1063 -21.50 -14.56 5.52
C ARG A 1063 -20.72 -14.79 6.80
N PHE A 1064 -21.02 -15.88 7.49
CA PHE A 1064 -20.31 -16.28 8.71
C PHE A 1064 -18.94 -16.88 8.37
N HIS A 1065 -17.88 -16.32 8.94
CA HIS A 1065 -16.51 -16.81 8.79
C HIS A 1065 -15.69 -16.53 10.05
N ALA A 1066 -14.70 -17.35 10.34
CA ALA A 1066 -13.71 -17.08 11.37
C ALA A 1066 -12.38 -17.76 11.02
N ASP A 1067 -11.29 -17.13 11.44
CA ASP A 1067 -9.91 -17.57 11.24
C ASP A 1067 -9.00 -16.98 12.33
N ARG A 1068 -7.70 -17.23 12.21
CA ARG A 1068 -6.64 -16.64 13.05
C ARG A 1068 -5.52 -16.14 12.15
N VAL A 1069 -5.02 -14.93 12.41
CA VAL A 1069 -3.87 -14.33 11.72
C VAL A 1069 -2.91 -13.80 12.76
N ASP A 1070 -1.67 -14.29 12.75
CA ASP A 1070 -0.60 -13.91 13.68
C ASP A 1070 -1.05 -13.85 15.16
N GLY A 1071 -1.73 -14.92 15.63
CA GLY A 1071 -2.32 -15.05 16.97
C GLY A 1071 -3.75 -14.50 17.09
N VAL A 1072 -4.07 -13.41 16.38
CA VAL A 1072 -5.34 -12.69 16.48
C VAL A 1072 -6.49 -13.53 15.91
N SER A 1073 -7.38 -14.06 16.77
CA SER A 1073 -8.60 -14.76 16.33
C SER A 1073 -9.66 -13.76 15.85
N ARG A 1074 -10.18 -13.99 14.64
CA ARG A 1074 -11.09 -13.07 13.94
C ARG A 1074 -12.44 -13.73 13.66
N LEU A 1075 -13.50 -12.94 13.68
CA LEU A 1075 -14.87 -13.32 13.36
C LEU A 1075 -15.46 -12.33 12.35
N VAL A 1076 -16.02 -12.83 11.26
CA VAL A 1076 -16.94 -12.11 10.38
C VAL A 1076 -18.34 -12.66 10.63
N ASN A 1077 -19.22 -11.85 11.20
CA ASN A 1077 -20.62 -12.18 11.45
C ASN A 1077 -21.43 -12.05 10.15
N GLY A 1078 -22.30 -13.02 9.85
CA GLY A 1078 -23.23 -12.97 8.72
C GLY A 1078 -24.57 -12.34 9.07
N ASN A 1079 -25.47 -12.30 8.08
CA ASN A 1079 -26.67 -11.44 8.16
C ASN A 1079 -27.71 -11.89 9.18
N ALA A 1080 -28.23 -10.95 9.97
CA ALA A 1080 -29.43 -11.17 10.78
C ALA A 1080 -30.71 -11.18 9.93
N GLY A 1081 -30.85 -10.24 8.98
CA GLY A 1081 -32.09 -10.03 8.21
C GLY A 1081 -31.93 -10.08 6.70
N LYS A 1082 -30.90 -9.43 6.17
CA LYS A 1082 -30.60 -9.37 4.72
C LYS A 1082 -30.30 -10.77 4.14
N SER A 1083 -30.72 -11.04 2.91
CA SER A 1083 -30.38 -12.29 2.21
C SER A 1083 -28.85 -12.53 2.20
N PRO A 1084 -28.37 -13.74 2.53
CA PRO A 1084 -26.95 -13.99 2.82
C PRO A 1084 -26.07 -14.15 1.59
N SER A 1085 -24.80 -13.76 1.71
CA SER A 1085 -23.78 -13.83 0.67
C SER A 1085 -23.16 -15.23 0.53
N GLY A 1086 -22.84 -15.64 -0.70
CA GLY A 1086 -22.05 -16.86 -0.96
C GLY A 1086 -22.78 -18.19 -0.69
N PRO A 1087 -22.04 -19.34 -0.64
CA PRO A 1087 -22.60 -20.69 -0.47
C PRO A 1087 -23.01 -21.03 0.98
N ALA A 1088 -23.99 -21.92 1.16
CA ALA A 1088 -24.56 -22.27 2.48
C ALA A 1088 -23.62 -23.08 3.37
N ASP A 1089 -22.88 -24.00 2.75
CA ASP A 1089 -21.76 -24.77 3.29
C ASP A 1089 -20.52 -23.92 3.63
N GLN A 1090 -20.55 -22.62 3.34
CA GLN A 1090 -19.44 -21.68 3.58
C GLN A 1090 -19.91 -20.40 4.28
N GLY A 1091 -20.86 -20.54 5.21
CA GLY A 1091 -21.34 -19.45 6.05
C GLY A 1091 -22.38 -18.52 5.42
N GLY A 1092 -22.76 -18.75 4.16
CA GLY A 1092 -23.86 -18.04 3.51
C GLY A 1092 -25.21 -18.52 4.04
N PHE A 1093 -25.58 -18.08 5.23
CA PHE A 1093 -26.90 -18.27 5.84
C PHE A 1093 -27.24 -17.03 6.69
N THR A 1094 -28.51 -16.86 7.05
CA THR A 1094 -28.91 -15.84 8.04
C THR A 1094 -28.80 -16.40 9.46
N GLY A 1095 -28.45 -15.56 10.43
CA GLY A 1095 -28.20 -16.00 11.80
C GLY A 1095 -27.62 -14.90 12.68
N TRP A 1096 -26.86 -15.31 13.69
CA TRP A 1096 -26.09 -14.45 14.59
C TRP A 1096 -24.96 -15.26 15.26
N SER A 1097 -24.06 -14.63 16.01
CA SER A 1097 -22.90 -15.32 16.62
C SER A 1097 -22.81 -15.14 18.14
N VAL A 1098 -22.18 -16.10 18.83
CA VAL A 1098 -21.67 -15.93 20.20
C VAL A 1098 -20.14 -15.93 20.18
N VAL A 1099 -19.51 -14.91 20.76
CA VAL A 1099 -18.09 -14.90 21.10
C VAL A 1099 -17.95 -15.22 22.59
N ARG A 1100 -17.20 -16.28 22.95
CA ARG A 1100 -16.77 -16.57 24.33
C ARG A 1100 -15.31 -16.18 24.49
N PHE A 1101 -15.04 -15.27 25.41
CA PHE A 1101 -13.70 -14.76 25.73
C PHE A 1101 -13.28 -15.23 27.13
N GLN A 1102 -12.33 -16.15 27.22
CA GLN A 1102 -11.96 -16.90 28.43
C GLN A 1102 -10.44 -16.92 28.66
N PRO A 1103 -9.81 -15.85 29.20
CA PRO A 1103 -8.36 -15.78 29.46
C PRO A 1103 -7.85 -16.70 30.61
N GLY A 1104 -8.68 -17.62 31.08
CA GLY A 1104 -8.31 -18.71 31.98
C GLY A 1104 -8.00 -20.00 31.22
N ASP A 1105 -8.56 -20.17 30.03
CA ASP A 1105 -8.05 -21.08 29.02
C ASP A 1105 -6.74 -20.46 28.45
N ARG A 1106 -5.85 -21.33 27.99
CA ARG A 1106 -4.51 -21.01 27.48
C ARG A 1106 -4.14 -21.78 26.23
N GLU A 1107 -4.95 -22.76 25.87
CA GLU A 1107 -4.84 -23.44 24.58
C GLU A 1107 -5.75 -22.68 23.62
N GLU A 1108 -6.99 -22.35 24.04
CA GLU A 1108 -7.96 -21.66 23.18
C GLU A 1108 -8.81 -20.62 23.97
N PRO A 1109 -8.27 -19.40 24.20
CA PRO A 1109 -8.92 -18.38 25.04
C PRO A 1109 -10.08 -17.64 24.38
N VAL A 1110 -10.25 -17.74 23.06
CA VAL A 1110 -11.36 -17.14 22.30
C VAL A 1110 -12.06 -18.24 21.52
N ARG A 1111 -13.39 -18.29 21.58
CA ARG A 1111 -14.21 -19.23 20.82
C ARG A 1111 -15.40 -18.53 20.17
N PHE A 1112 -15.85 -19.05 19.03
CA PHE A 1112 -16.98 -18.56 18.25
C PHE A 1112 -18.02 -19.67 18.07
N GLU A 1113 -19.29 -19.38 18.28
CA GLU A 1113 -20.42 -20.28 17.95
C GLU A 1113 -21.33 -19.55 16.96
N LEU A 1114 -21.48 -20.10 15.76
CA LEU A 1114 -22.12 -19.44 14.63
C LEU A 1114 -23.51 -20.06 14.42
N ARG A 1115 -24.55 -19.29 14.70
CA ARG A 1115 -25.93 -19.78 14.90
C ARG A 1115 -26.82 -19.41 13.72
N PRO A 1116 -27.16 -20.33 12.81
CA PRO A 1116 -28.15 -20.07 11.78
C PRO A 1116 -29.54 -19.90 12.41
N HIS A 1117 -30.39 -19.09 11.78
CA HIS A 1117 -31.83 -19.16 12.00
C HIS A 1117 -32.35 -20.55 11.58
N VAL A 1118 -33.21 -21.14 12.40
CA VAL A 1118 -33.76 -22.48 12.17
C VAL A 1118 -35.28 -22.39 12.02
N ASP A 1119 -35.78 -22.58 10.81
CA ASP A 1119 -37.23 -22.69 10.54
C ASP A 1119 -37.68 -24.16 10.55
N GLU A 1120 -36.79 -25.07 10.10
CA GLU A 1120 -36.90 -26.52 10.25
C GLU A 1120 -35.49 -27.10 10.50
N LEU A 1121 -35.39 -28.14 11.33
CA LEU A 1121 -34.16 -28.92 11.55
C LEU A 1121 -34.45 -30.38 11.21
N VAL A 1122 -33.67 -30.95 10.30
CA VAL A 1122 -33.89 -32.29 9.74
C VAL A 1122 -32.65 -33.15 9.97
N VAL A 1123 -32.83 -34.31 10.62
CA VAL A 1123 -31.76 -35.31 10.81
C VAL A 1123 -32.02 -36.52 9.90
N THR A 1124 -31.05 -36.86 9.06
CA THR A 1124 -31.07 -38.07 8.23
C THR A 1124 -30.14 -39.11 8.84
N ALA A 1125 -30.73 -40.16 9.43
CA ALA A 1125 -30.02 -41.30 10.00
C ALA A 1125 -30.64 -42.63 9.50
N PRO A 1126 -29.87 -43.73 9.43
CA PRO A 1126 -30.43 -45.04 9.12
C PRO A 1126 -31.31 -45.55 10.27
N GLU A 1127 -32.51 -46.11 9.99
CA GLU A 1127 -33.33 -46.75 11.04
C GLU A 1127 -32.52 -47.78 11.85
N ARG A 1128 -31.59 -48.49 11.19
CA ARG A 1128 -30.83 -49.62 11.75
C ARG A 1128 -29.48 -49.78 11.07
N ILE A 1129 -28.49 -50.20 11.85
CA ILE A 1129 -27.14 -50.55 11.40
C ILE A 1129 -26.75 -51.93 11.94
N GLY A 1130 -25.86 -52.62 11.24
CA GLY A 1130 -25.24 -53.86 11.69
C GLY A 1130 -24.22 -53.62 12.80
N ARG A 1131 -23.89 -54.70 13.52
CA ARG A 1131 -22.76 -54.69 14.45
C ARG A 1131 -21.42 -54.76 13.69
N HIS A 1132 -20.55 -53.78 13.96
CA HIS A 1132 -19.31 -53.44 13.25
C HIS A 1132 -19.57 -53.01 11.80
N GLU A 1133 -20.68 -52.31 11.60
CA GLU A 1133 -21.00 -51.57 10.38
C GLU A 1133 -21.06 -50.08 10.75
N ASP A 1134 -20.52 -49.24 9.87
CA ASP A 1134 -20.48 -47.79 10.02
C ASP A 1134 -21.44 -47.17 9.00
N ALA A 1135 -22.17 -46.13 9.38
CA ALA A 1135 -23.10 -45.43 8.51
C ALA A 1135 -23.03 -43.91 8.71
N SER A 1136 -23.32 -43.15 7.65
CA SER A 1136 -23.40 -41.68 7.75
C SER A 1136 -24.73 -41.26 8.40
N VAL A 1137 -24.64 -40.26 9.28
CA VAL A 1137 -25.74 -39.40 9.72
C VAL A 1137 -25.43 -37.99 9.23
N THR A 1138 -26.44 -37.30 8.70
CA THR A 1138 -26.34 -35.88 8.33
C THR A 1138 -27.47 -35.10 8.97
N ALA A 1139 -27.26 -33.81 9.18
CA ALA A 1139 -28.31 -32.89 9.60
C ALA A 1139 -28.31 -31.62 8.74
N LEU A 1140 -29.50 -31.05 8.53
CA LEU A 1140 -29.77 -29.91 7.67
C LEU A 1140 -30.72 -28.94 8.41
N VAL A 1141 -30.38 -27.66 8.40
CA VAL A 1141 -31.30 -26.57 8.75
C VAL A 1141 -31.97 -26.07 7.47
N ARG A 1142 -33.26 -25.77 7.53
CA ARG A 1142 -33.93 -24.94 6.52
C ARG A 1142 -34.23 -23.55 7.07
N GLN A 1143 -34.02 -22.56 6.21
CA GLN A 1143 -34.39 -21.16 6.43
C GLN A 1143 -34.61 -20.48 5.07
N ASP A 1144 -35.66 -19.66 4.93
CA ASP A 1144 -35.99 -18.91 3.70
C ASP A 1144 -35.79 -19.69 2.36
N GLY A 1145 -36.29 -20.93 2.31
CA GLY A 1145 -36.19 -21.80 1.13
C GLY A 1145 -34.79 -22.39 0.84
N ARG A 1146 -33.79 -22.09 1.68
CA ARG A 1146 -32.40 -22.54 1.59
C ARG A 1146 -32.16 -23.72 2.53
N GLU A 1147 -31.35 -24.69 2.10
CA GLU A 1147 -30.86 -25.78 2.96
C GLU A 1147 -29.41 -25.49 3.38
N VAL A 1148 -29.13 -25.56 4.68
CA VAL A 1148 -27.86 -25.25 5.31
C VAL A 1148 -27.33 -26.52 6.01
N PRO A 1149 -26.16 -27.06 5.62
CA PRO A 1149 -25.55 -28.20 6.30
C PRO A 1149 -25.25 -27.90 7.77
N VAL A 1150 -25.58 -28.85 8.67
CA VAL A 1150 -25.16 -28.80 10.07
C VAL A 1150 -23.76 -29.42 10.17
N ALA A 1151 -22.79 -28.62 9.73
CA ALA A 1151 -21.35 -28.84 9.73
C ALA A 1151 -20.66 -27.47 9.73
N TYR A 1152 -19.32 -27.42 9.82
CA TYR A 1152 -18.57 -26.16 9.78
C TYR A 1152 -19.04 -25.26 8.62
N PRO A 1153 -19.37 -23.97 8.85
CA PRO A 1153 -19.13 -23.21 10.09
C PRO A 1153 -20.26 -23.22 11.13
N VAL A 1154 -21.36 -23.96 10.93
CA VAL A 1154 -22.51 -24.01 11.87
C VAL A 1154 -22.15 -24.67 13.20
N GLY A 1155 -22.48 -24.01 14.32
CA GLY A 1155 -22.39 -24.59 15.67
C GLY A 1155 -23.61 -25.44 16.03
N ALA A 1156 -23.37 -26.68 16.51
CA ALA A 1156 -24.43 -27.63 16.82
C ALA A 1156 -24.03 -28.63 17.93
N ALA A 1157 -24.74 -28.60 19.07
CA ALA A 1157 -24.50 -29.56 20.15
C ALA A 1157 -25.10 -30.94 19.81
N TRP A 1158 -24.24 -31.95 19.68
CA TRP A 1158 -24.63 -33.34 19.49
C TRP A 1158 -24.71 -34.09 20.83
N SER A 1159 -25.75 -34.90 21.01
CA SER A 1159 -26.00 -35.64 22.25
C SER A 1159 -26.81 -36.93 22.00
N GLY A 1160 -27.09 -37.69 23.05
CA GLY A 1160 -27.98 -38.85 22.90
C GLY A 1160 -28.17 -39.69 24.15
N SER A 1161 -28.83 -40.83 23.94
CA SER A 1161 -29.12 -41.85 24.95
C SER A 1161 -27.87 -42.33 25.69
N ARG A 1162 -28.03 -42.83 26.94
CA ARG A 1162 -26.92 -43.41 27.74
C ARG A 1162 -26.30 -44.70 27.15
N SER A 1163 -26.88 -45.23 26.08
CA SER A 1163 -26.35 -46.33 25.27
C SER A 1163 -25.54 -45.84 24.07
N LEU A 1164 -25.57 -44.55 23.73
CA LEU A 1164 -24.72 -43.95 22.69
C LEU A 1164 -23.39 -43.46 23.29
N HIS A 1165 -22.34 -43.57 22.51
CA HIS A 1165 -21.14 -42.75 22.65
C HIS A 1165 -21.25 -41.60 21.65
N VAL A 1166 -21.14 -40.35 22.07
CA VAL A 1166 -20.79 -39.25 21.17
C VAL A 1166 -19.30 -39.00 21.41
N VAL A 1167 -18.51 -38.89 20.35
CA VAL A 1167 -17.06 -38.68 20.47
C VAL A 1167 -16.77 -37.23 20.87
N GLU A 1168 -16.13 -37.05 22.02
CA GLU A 1168 -15.57 -35.77 22.45
C GLU A 1168 -14.25 -35.54 21.67
N SER A 1169 -14.28 -34.66 20.67
CA SER A 1169 -13.22 -34.47 19.67
C SER A 1169 -11.91 -33.91 20.25
N ASP A 1170 -12.02 -33.09 21.29
CA ASP A 1170 -10.93 -32.53 22.11
C ASP A 1170 -10.28 -33.54 23.07
N HIS A 1171 -10.92 -34.70 23.31
CA HIS A 1171 -10.49 -35.71 24.27
C HIS A 1171 -9.84 -36.93 23.59
N PRO A 1172 -8.51 -36.94 23.31
CA PRO A 1172 -7.79 -38.04 22.63
C PRO A 1172 -7.67 -39.35 23.46
N ARG A 1173 -8.46 -39.50 24.51
CA ARG A 1173 -8.65 -40.72 25.30
C ARG A 1173 -10.11 -41.15 25.42
N ASP A 1174 -11.05 -40.39 24.87
CA ASP A 1174 -12.43 -40.79 24.89
C ASP A 1174 -12.65 -42.04 24.00
N ARG A 1175 -13.46 -42.97 24.52
CA ARG A 1175 -13.60 -44.34 23.99
C ARG A 1175 -14.89 -44.99 24.49
N PRO A 1176 -15.63 -45.68 23.59
CA PRO A 1176 -16.93 -46.24 23.91
C PRO A 1176 -16.86 -47.22 25.08
N ARG A 1177 -17.71 -46.96 26.08
CA ARG A 1177 -17.72 -47.69 27.34
C ARG A 1177 -18.31 -49.10 27.15
N PRO A 1178 -18.06 -50.06 28.07
CA PRO A 1178 -18.52 -51.45 27.93
C PRO A 1178 -20.04 -51.68 27.93
N TRP A 1179 -20.86 -50.63 27.93
CA TRP A 1179 -22.32 -50.67 27.79
C TRP A 1179 -22.84 -49.89 26.56
N HIS A 1180 -21.97 -49.20 25.81
CA HIS A 1180 -22.39 -48.47 24.61
C HIS A 1180 -22.73 -49.43 23.45
N VAL A 1181 -23.80 -49.08 22.74
CA VAL A 1181 -24.51 -49.80 21.67
C VAL A 1181 -24.03 -49.32 20.30
N ALA A 1182 -23.83 -48.01 20.15
CA ALA A 1182 -23.21 -47.38 18.99
C ALA A 1182 -22.19 -46.31 19.45
N SER A 1183 -21.41 -45.79 18.49
CA SER A 1183 -20.62 -44.56 18.64
C SER A 1183 -20.89 -43.63 17.48
N PHE A 1184 -21.22 -42.38 17.77
CA PHE A 1184 -21.35 -41.31 16.79
C PHE A 1184 -20.14 -40.36 16.89
N ASP A 1185 -19.58 -40.00 15.76
CA ASP A 1185 -18.52 -39.01 15.60
C ASP A 1185 -19.09 -37.78 14.86
N PRO A 1186 -19.32 -36.65 15.55
CA PRO A 1186 -19.83 -35.43 14.94
C PRO A 1186 -18.96 -34.89 13.80
N ALA A 1187 -17.63 -34.98 13.94
CA ALA A 1187 -16.69 -34.38 13.00
C ALA A 1187 -16.64 -35.10 11.64
N THR A 1188 -17.01 -36.39 11.61
CA THR A 1188 -17.12 -37.17 10.36
C THR A 1188 -18.55 -37.56 9.98
N GLY A 1189 -19.54 -37.25 10.82
CA GLY A 1189 -20.92 -37.72 10.68
C GLY A 1189 -21.06 -39.24 10.77
N THR A 1190 -20.10 -39.96 11.36
CA THR A 1190 -20.05 -41.44 11.32
C THR A 1190 -20.70 -42.07 12.54
N LEU A 1191 -21.70 -42.93 12.34
CA LEU A 1191 -22.34 -43.76 13.35
C LEU A 1191 -21.92 -45.23 13.22
N ALA A 1192 -21.03 -45.67 14.11
CA ALA A 1192 -20.48 -47.02 14.20
C ALA A 1192 -21.28 -47.94 15.13
N GLY A 1193 -21.81 -49.06 14.63
CA GLY A 1193 -22.59 -50.02 15.42
C GLY A 1193 -21.71 -50.93 16.28
N LEU A 1194 -21.75 -50.84 17.62
CA LEU A 1194 -20.84 -51.60 18.50
C LEU A 1194 -21.45 -52.91 19.01
N ARG A 1195 -22.75 -52.90 19.33
CA ARG A 1195 -23.49 -53.98 19.99
C ARG A 1195 -24.97 -53.87 19.67
N ARG A 1196 -25.68 -54.99 19.61
CA ARG A 1196 -27.14 -55.01 19.45
C ARG A 1196 -27.84 -54.23 20.58
N GLY A 1197 -28.74 -53.32 20.22
CA GLY A 1197 -29.50 -52.45 21.10
C GLY A 1197 -30.14 -51.31 20.32
N GLU A 1198 -30.72 -50.33 21.02
CA GLU A 1198 -31.27 -49.10 20.45
C GLU A 1198 -30.57 -47.89 21.09
N VAL A 1199 -30.42 -46.82 20.31
CA VAL A 1199 -29.89 -45.52 20.74
C VAL A 1199 -30.77 -44.39 20.22
N GLU A 1200 -30.98 -43.38 21.06
CA GLU A 1200 -31.41 -42.05 20.64
C GLU A 1200 -30.15 -41.23 20.32
N LEU A 1201 -30.15 -40.52 19.19
CA LEU A 1201 -29.17 -39.52 18.77
C LEU A 1201 -29.92 -38.19 18.55
N SER A 1202 -29.41 -37.11 19.11
CA SER A 1202 -30.04 -35.79 19.09
C SER A 1202 -29.04 -34.72 18.66
N VAL A 1203 -29.47 -33.77 17.84
CA VAL A 1203 -28.68 -32.56 17.51
C VAL A 1203 -29.47 -31.32 17.88
N THR A 1204 -28.78 -30.31 18.42
CA THR A 1204 -29.37 -29.02 18.77
C THR A 1204 -28.65 -27.90 18.04
N VAL A 1205 -29.37 -27.15 17.20
CA VAL A 1205 -28.86 -25.99 16.47
C VAL A 1205 -29.66 -24.77 16.90
N ASN A 1206 -28.98 -23.72 17.40
CA ASN A 1206 -29.61 -22.48 17.85
C ASN A 1206 -30.87 -22.69 18.74
N GLY A 1207 -30.77 -23.63 19.70
CA GLY A 1207 -31.84 -23.96 20.64
C GLY A 1207 -32.97 -24.87 20.11
N VAL A 1208 -33.00 -25.18 18.81
CA VAL A 1208 -33.93 -26.18 18.22
C VAL A 1208 -33.27 -27.55 18.26
N THR A 1209 -33.92 -28.54 18.88
CA THR A 1209 -33.44 -29.93 18.97
C THR A 1209 -34.29 -30.87 18.14
N GLU A 1210 -33.66 -31.71 17.31
CA GLU A 1210 -34.30 -32.85 16.63
C GLU A 1210 -33.65 -34.17 17.09
N THR A 1211 -34.41 -35.28 17.08
CA THR A 1211 -33.97 -36.57 17.67
C THR A 1211 -34.42 -37.78 16.87
N VAL A 1212 -33.49 -38.72 16.64
CA VAL A 1212 -33.71 -39.95 15.87
C VAL A 1212 -33.36 -41.21 16.68
N GLU A 1213 -34.14 -42.28 16.50
CA GLU A 1213 -33.86 -43.61 17.05
C GLU A 1213 -33.11 -44.48 16.02
N VAL A 1214 -32.00 -45.11 16.43
CA VAL A 1214 -31.24 -46.06 15.59
C VAL A 1214 -31.10 -47.42 16.28
N GLY A 1215 -31.53 -48.49 15.61
CA GLY A 1215 -31.47 -49.87 16.11
C GLY A 1215 -30.28 -50.66 15.59
N VAL A 1216 -29.26 -50.89 16.42
CA VAL A 1216 -28.11 -51.75 16.11
C VAL A 1216 -28.49 -53.23 16.22
N ARG A 1217 -28.09 -54.07 15.25
CA ARG A 1217 -28.52 -55.50 15.15
C ARG A 1217 -27.45 -56.55 15.45
#